data_AF-A0A843DK53-F1
#
_entry.id   AF-A0A843DK53-F1
#
_cell.length_a   1.000
_cell.length_b   1.000
_cell.length_c   1.000
_cell.angle_alpha   90.00
_cell.angle_beta   90.00
_cell.angle_gamma   90.00
#
_symmetry.space_group_name_H-M   'P 1'
#
loop_
_entity.id
_entity.type
_entity.pdbx_description
1 polymer ?
#
loop_
_entity_poly.entity_id
_entity_poly.type
_entity_poly.pdbx_seq_one_letter_code
_entity_poly.pdbx_strand_id
1 'polypeptide(L)'
;MKKFLSVSLRFQWKTIVLIFTLIVIQTFFQMEIIDLFSKALTGVKNQNVDLLLKSGLYMLMYTVLSMISLYAVSFLTTRVASKAAFTVREKVFHILMNLSDEEISKFKISGLTTRSTRGMSSEQGFIVIILEQLMLIPVTFVAIVYEIALIDGTYTIFFLAFISVIAAIVCLRMKQIIEIFFRAKKTYGKLNLLFLSKINKIAGKISFKKQEFDAEFEKACENSYDKNITYLLSQYYLGPVLIWGLYVLVLITLAMVNSGYTIGFESDSVVDSLIIMLYVAYFITTLTIIPSLIDRWPRAYATSVRLEEVLNLEDKVINSKNTNDNPKSIEIVEEDIVPEDKGLWAERKGILQKFTAMLKDDRNKVIISMILLMVSTLCMVYAPKIAGKTVDLLVSNQNSANDIAIYTNIAILLILYSVGYLFKLPPKRIMGTLGEKVAYNLRMNLFDKLDVVGSDFIQDNSKGQVLSRLNNDVMNVRQFVSSRISEFYAQILLVVFVFVLIFLTDYRLSLIYVVALPVYAICLYVCDAKSKKHYDGHQKQLGRLMGYFERGLSNRDSFHEIGFKKMNQTVIDNYIKSRDVTNLMVPVTTFLINMSNITLYMAGIYLLSVNDIQLGTLLAVIMYGQLLTKPIKKLSSSMANIETTFSSVKRIFAIIDYKKIND
;
A
#
# COMPACT_ATOMS: atom_id res chain seq x y z
N MET A 1 -13.24 -16.21 10.34
CA MET A 1 -12.61 -14.91 10.70
C MET A 1 -12.99 -14.43 12.11
N LYS A 2 -14.24 -14.60 12.56
CA LYS A 2 -14.65 -14.25 13.93
C LYS A 2 -13.88 -15.04 14.99
N LYS A 3 -13.69 -16.36 14.82
CA LYS A 3 -12.92 -17.19 15.76
C LYS A 3 -11.43 -16.83 15.76
N PHE A 4 -10.87 -16.54 14.59
CA PHE A 4 -9.49 -16.05 14.48
C PHE A 4 -9.27 -14.72 15.24
N LEU A 5 -10.15 -13.73 15.04
CA LEU A 5 -10.05 -12.44 15.73
C LEU A 5 -10.28 -12.56 17.23
N SER A 6 -11.21 -13.41 17.68
CA SER A 6 -11.43 -13.65 19.10
C SER A 6 -10.22 -14.33 19.75
N VAL A 7 -9.63 -15.35 19.13
CA VAL A 7 -8.41 -16.00 19.65
C VAL A 7 -7.22 -15.02 19.66
N SER A 8 -7.12 -14.15 18.65
CA SER A 8 -5.99 -13.24 18.46
C SER A 8 -6.01 -12.01 19.38
N LEU A 9 -7.19 -11.45 19.67
CA LEU A 9 -7.32 -10.12 20.29
C LEU A 9 -7.97 -10.14 21.68
N ARG A 10 -8.58 -11.25 22.13
CA ARG A 10 -9.35 -11.33 23.38
C ARG A 10 -8.58 -10.87 24.63
N PHE A 11 -7.27 -11.05 24.66
CA PHE A 11 -6.42 -10.67 25.79
C PHE A 11 -5.75 -9.29 25.66
N GLN A 12 -6.14 -8.48 24.68
CA GLN A 12 -5.43 -7.24 24.34
C GLN A 12 -6.31 -5.98 24.36
N TRP A 13 -7.52 -6.07 24.92
CA TRP A 13 -8.49 -4.96 24.92
C TRP A 13 -7.95 -3.68 25.55
N LYS A 14 -7.18 -3.76 26.65
CA LYS A 14 -6.54 -2.59 27.30
C LYS A 14 -5.62 -1.84 26.34
N THR A 15 -4.82 -2.57 25.57
CA THR A 15 -3.90 -1.99 24.58
C THR A 15 -4.67 -1.39 23.41
N ILE A 16 -5.77 -2.02 22.98
CA ILE A 16 -6.64 -1.50 21.91
C ILE A 16 -7.30 -0.18 22.34
N VAL A 17 -7.78 -0.09 23.59
CA VAL A 17 -8.33 1.16 24.15
C VAL A 17 -7.25 2.25 24.18
N LEU A 18 -6.03 1.92 24.63
CA LEU A 18 -4.91 2.86 24.63
C LEU A 18 -4.56 3.33 23.20
N ILE A 19 -4.54 2.43 22.21
CA ILE A 19 -4.34 2.78 20.80
C ILE A 19 -5.42 3.77 20.34
N PHE A 20 -6.68 3.50 20.65
CA PHE A 20 -7.79 4.39 20.28
C PHE A 20 -7.64 5.78 20.93
N THR A 21 -7.32 5.84 22.22
CA THR A 21 -7.07 7.12 22.92
C THR A 21 -5.92 7.90 22.27
N LEU A 22 -4.82 7.24 21.92
CA LEU A 22 -3.70 7.89 21.24
C LEU A 22 -4.07 8.37 19.83
N ILE A 23 -4.92 7.65 19.10
CA ILE A 23 -5.46 8.10 17.80
C ILE A 23 -6.30 9.38 17.96
N VAL A 24 -7.12 9.47 19.01
CA VAL A 24 -7.88 10.69 19.33
C VAL A 24 -6.93 11.85 19.63
N ILE A 25 -5.92 11.63 20.49
CA ILE A 25 -4.91 12.64 20.83
C ILE A 25 -4.12 13.08 19.59
N GLN A 26 -3.69 12.15 18.76
CA GLN A 26 -2.98 12.44 17.52
C GLN A 26 -3.86 13.27 16.56
N THR A 27 -5.13 12.92 16.45
CA THR A 27 -6.09 13.62 15.59
C THR A 27 -6.29 15.05 16.07
N PHE A 28 -6.45 15.25 17.38
CA PHE A 28 -6.55 16.57 17.99
C PHE A 28 -5.33 17.45 17.66
N PHE A 29 -4.11 16.95 17.88
CA PHE A 29 -2.90 17.70 17.52
C PHE A 29 -2.82 18.01 16.02
N GLN A 30 -3.36 17.14 15.17
CA GLN A 30 -3.40 17.40 13.74
C GLN A 30 -4.38 18.53 13.38
N MET A 31 -5.53 18.64 14.07
CA MET A 31 -6.46 19.76 13.87
C MET A 31 -5.85 21.08 14.32
N GLU A 32 -5.19 21.10 15.48
CA GLU A 32 -4.47 22.28 15.97
C GLU A 32 -3.40 22.77 14.97
N ILE A 33 -2.70 21.86 14.29
CA ILE A 33 -1.75 22.23 13.23
C ILE A 33 -2.46 22.91 12.06
N ILE A 34 -3.67 22.49 11.69
CA ILE A 34 -4.46 23.10 10.61
C ILE A 34 -4.92 24.51 11.01
N ASP A 35 -5.40 24.70 12.23
CA ASP A 35 -5.80 26.01 12.74
C ASP A 35 -4.63 26.97 12.85
N LEU A 36 -3.51 26.51 13.41
CA LEU A 36 -2.31 27.32 13.51
C LEU A 36 -1.70 27.65 12.16
N PHE A 37 -1.83 26.77 11.16
CA PHE A 37 -1.46 27.08 9.80
C PHE A 37 -2.27 28.26 9.25
N SER A 38 -3.57 28.27 9.48
CA SER A 38 -4.42 29.39 9.08
C SER A 38 -4.04 30.69 9.80
N LYS A 39 -3.82 30.64 11.13
CA LYS A 39 -3.32 31.80 11.90
C LYS A 39 -1.97 32.29 11.40
N ALA A 40 -1.07 31.39 11.03
CA ALA A 40 0.21 31.74 10.43
C ALA A 40 0.02 32.45 9.08
N LEU A 41 -0.90 31.98 8.22
CA LEU A 41 -1.23 32.67 6.97
C LEU A 41 -1.83 34.05 7.20
N THR A 42 -2.68 34.22 8.22
CA THR A 42 -3.18 35.54 8.62
C THR A 42 -2.06 36.45 9.11
N GLY A 43 -1.12 35.92 9.89
CA GLY A 43 0.09 36.62 10.30
C GLY A 43 0.93 37.07 9.10
N VAL A 44 1.09 36.20 8.10
CA VAL A 44 1.74 36.53 6.82
C VAL A 44 1.00 37.67 6.10
N LYS A 45 -0.32 37.55 5.93
CA LYS A 45 -1.17 38.55 5.26
C LYS A 45 -1.07 39.92 5.93
N ASN A 46 -1.08 39.96 7.25
CA ASN A 46 -1.04 41.19 8.05
C ASN A 46 0.38 41.65 8.37
N GLN A 47 1.41 41.01 7.80
CA GLN A 47 2.84 41.25 8.10
C GLN A 47 3.17 41.21 9.61
N ASN A 48 2.41 40.44 10.39
CA ASN A 48 2.59 40.29 11.83
C ASN A 48 3.57 39.15 12.12
N VAL A 49 4.85 39.50 12.29
CA VAL A 49 5.94 38.56 12.54
C VAL A 49 5.78 37.83 13.88
N ASP A 50 5.29 38.49 14.93
CA ASP A 50 5.11 37.88 16.26
C ASP A 50 4.03 36.79 16.23
N LEU A 51 2.88 37.08 15.59
CA LEU A 51 1.82 36.09 15.41
C LEU A 51 2.33 34.88 14.63
N LEU A 52 3.08 35.10 13.55
CA LEU A 52 3.64 34.00 12.76
C LEU A 52 4.65 33.17 13.56
N LEU A 53 5.59 33.81 14.29
CA LEU A 53 6.59 33.09 15.07
C LEU A 53 5.92 32.26 16.17
N LYS A 54 4.94 32.82 16.87
CA LYS A 54 4.14 32.08 17.86
C LYS A 54 3.39 30.92 17.21
N SER A 55 2.64 31.16 16.14
CA SER A 55 1.91 30.11 15.42
C SER A 55 2.84 29.01 14.91
N GLY A 56 3.96 29.36 14.28
CA GLY A 56 4.96 28.42 13.79
C GLY A 56 5.62 27.60 14.90
N LEU A 57 5.95 28.21 16.03
CA LEU A 57 6.53 27.50 17.18
C LEU A 57 5.54 26.51 17.79
N TYR A 58 4.27 26.92 17.97
CA TYR A 58 3.22 26.01 18.41
C TYR A 58 2.97 24.89 17.37
N MET A 59 3.03 25.19 16.06
CA MET A 59 2.92 24.15 15.03
C MET A 59 4.03 23.10 15.14
N LEU A 60 5.29 23.50 15.41
CA LEU A 60 6.36 22.53 15.65
C LEU A 60 6.10 21.69 16.90
N MET A 61 5.67 22.33 17.99
CA MET A 61 5.34 21.64 19.24
C MET A 61 4.25 20.57 19.00
N TYR A 62 3.12 20.96 18.40
CA TYR A 62 2.04 20.03 18.06
C TYR A 62 2.46 18.98 17.03
N THR A 63 3.35 19.32 16.09
CA THR A 63 3.92 18.35 15.16
C THR A 63 4.72 17.27 15.90
N VAL A 64 5.57 17.66 16.86
CA VAL A 64 6.34 16.69 17.67
C VAL A 64 5.42 15.85 18.54
N LEU A 65 4.39 16.44 19.15
CA LEU A 65 3.40 15.70 19.94
C LEU A 65 2.60 14.71 19.08
N SER A 66 2.16 15.13 17.89
CA SER A 66 1.51 14.26 16.90
C SER A 66 2.44 13.14 16.44
N MET A 67 3.73 13.46 16.20
CA MET A 67 4.77 12.50 15.83
C MET A 67 4.95 11.40 16.89
N ILE A 68 5.03 11.79 18.17
CA ILE A 68 5.16 10.88 19.31
C ILE A 68 3.92 9.99 19.40
N SER A 69 2.71 10.57 19.31
CA SER A 69 1.46 9.81 19.38
C SER A 69 1.33 8.83 18.21
N LEU A 70 1.62 9.27 16.98
CA LEU A 70 1.61 8.43 15.78
C LEU A 70 2.59 7.26 15.88
N TYR A 71 3.79 7.50 16.40
CA TYR A 71 4.77 6.45 16.63
C TYR A 71 4.30 5.48 17.72
N ALA A 72 3.76 5.98 18.83
CA ALA A 72 3.23 5.15 19.92
C ALA A 72 2.07 4.24 19.46
N VAL A 73 1.14 4.78 18.67
CA VAL A 73 0.07 4.02 18.01
C VAL A 73 0.65 2.89 17.17
N SER A 74 1.64 3.20 16.32
CA SER A 74 2.26 2.22 15.42
C SER A 74 3.05 1.14 16.17
N PHE A 75 3.75 1.54 17.23
CA PHE A 75 4.53 0.70 18.12
C PHE A 75 3.67 -0.32 18.88
N LEU A 76 2.55 0.15 19.46
CA LEU A 76 1.59 -0.70 20.17
C LEU A 76 0.86 -1.63 19.21
N THR A 77 0.40 -1.12 18.07
CA THR A 77 -0.31 -1.91 17.07
C THR A 77 0.57 -3.02 16.49
N THR A 78 1.84 -2.73 16.23
CA THR A 78 2.81 -3.74 15.77
C THR A 78 2.97 -4.87 16.79
N ARG A 79 3.01 -4.56 18.09
CA ARG A 79 3.09 -5.56 19.17
C ARG A 79 1.80 -6.37 19.30
N VAL A 80 0.65 -5.72 19.16
CA VAL A 80 -0.66 -6.39 19.15
C VAL A 80 -0.75 -7.42 18.03
N ALA A 81 -0.43 -6.99 16.79
CA ALA A 81 -0.41 -7.85 15.62
C ALA A 81 0.65 -8.97 15.72
N SER A 82 1.81 -8.67 16.29
CA SER A 82 2.89 -9.65 16.48
C SER A 82 2.55 -10.71 17.52
N LYS A 83 1.93 -10.31 18.64
CA LYS A 83 1.46 -11.24 19.66
C LYS A 83 0.31 -12.10 19.16
N ALA A 84 -0.62 -11.54 18.37
CA ALA A 84 -1.64 -12.32 17.70
C ALA A 84 -1.02 -13.41 16.81
N ALA A 85 -0.04 -13.05 15.98
CA ALA A 85 0.67 -14.01 15.13
C ALA A 85 1.43 -15.08 15.91
N PHE A 86 2.07 -14.68 17.02
CA PHE A 86 2.74 -15.60 17.92
C PHE A 86 1.76 -16.66 18.45
N THR A 87 0.65 -16.20 19.05
CA THR A 87 -0.36 -17.07 19.67
C THR A 87 -1.00 -18.00 18.67
N VAL A 88 -1.34 -17.52 17.47
CA VAL A 88 -1.96 -18.39 16.45
C VAL A 88 -0.95 -19.41 15.92
N ARG A 89 0.33 -19.04 15.71
CA ARG A 89 1.37 -20.02 15.32
C ARG A 89 1.57 -21.09 16.39
N GLU A 90 1.65 -20.69 17.65
CA GLU A 90 1.80 -21.60 18.81
C GLU A 90 0.61 -22.57 18.90
N LYS A 91 -0.63 -22.06 18.86
CA LYS A 91 -1.84 -22.90 18.88
C LYS A 91 -1.94 -23.85 17.70
N VAL A 92 -1.65 -23.38 16.49
CA VAL A 92 -1.70 -24.22 15.29
C VAL A 92 -0.65 -25.33 15.38
N PHE A 93 0.56 -25.01 15.84
CA PHE A 93 1.59 -26.03 16.07
C PHE A 93 1.12 -27.06 17.12
N HIS A 94 0.64 -26.60 18.28
CA HIS A 94 0.15 -27.47 19.34
C HIS A 94 -1.00 -28.38 18.85
N ILE A 95 -1.98 -27.86 18.11
CA ILE A 95 -3.08 -28.67 17.57
C ILE A 95 -2.52 -29.76 16.66
N LEU A 96 -1.71 -29.39 15.66
CA LEU A 96 -1.22 -30.36 14.69
C LEU A 96 -0.31 -31.42 15.30
N MET A 97 0.52 -31.08 16.29
CA MET A 97 1.37 -32.07 16.98
C MET A 97 0.55 -33.13 17.73
N ASN A 98 -0.71 -32.84 18.08
CA ASN A 98 -1.57 -33.72 18.85
C ASN A 98 -2.69 -34.39 18.02
N LEU A 99 -2.76 -34.18 16.71
CA LEU A 99 -3.74 -34.87 15.83
C LEU A 99 -3.27 -36.29 15.49
N SER A 100 -4.16 -37.20 15.07
CA SER A 100 -3.70 -38.51 14.57
C SER A 100 -3.08 -38.40 13.16
N ASP A 101 -2.26 -39.38 12.76
CA ASP A 101 -1.66 -39.42 11.40
C ASP A 101 -2.71 -39.43 10.29
N GLU A 102 -3.83 -40.11 10.51
CA GLU A 102 -4.95 -40.12 9.56
C GLU A 102 -5.58 -38.72 9.41
N GLU A 103 -5.69 -37.96 10.49
CA GLU A 103 -6.20 -36.58 10.46
C GLU A 103 -5.20 -35.62 9.81
N ILE A 104 -3.91 -35.76 10.08
CA ILE A 104 -2.88 -34.95 9.40
C ILE A 104 -2.84 -35.27 7.90
N SER A 105 -3.03 -36.54 7.48
CA SER A 105 -3.04 -36.90 6.06
C SER A 105 -4.16 -36.22 5.26
N LYS A 106 -5.27 -35.85 5.93
CA LYS A 106 -6.38 -35.06 5.35
C LYS A 106 -5.94 -33.62 5.05
N PHE A 107 -4.86 -33.15 5.68
CA PHE A 107 -4.25 -31.86 5.45
C PHE A 107 -2.95 -32.02 4.64
N LYS A 108 -2.84 -31.39 3.46
CA LYS A 108 -1.54 -31.31 2.76
C LYS A 108 -0.51 -30.57 3.64
N ILE A 109 0.41 -31.31 4.26
CA ILE A 109 1.40 -30.84 5.25
C ILE A 109 2.15 -29.58 4.76
N SER A 110 2.71 -29.61 3.56
CA SER A 110 3.42 -28.46 2.96
C SER A 110 2.52 -27.23 2.75
N GLY A 111 1.23 -27.47 2.51
CA GLY A 111 0.21 -26.44 2.44
C GLY A 111 -0.04 -25.80 3.80
N LEU A 112 -0.10 -26.58 4.88
CA LEU A 112 -0.32 -26.07 6.23
C LEU A 112 0.87 -25.30 6.78
N THR A 113 2.11 -25.80 6.64
CA THR A 113 3.31 -25.11 7.10
C THR A 113 3.43 -23.73 6.46
N THR A 114 3.24 -23.65 5.13
CA THR A 114 3.30 -22.37 4.41
C THR A 114 2.16 -21.42 4.84
N ARG A 115 0.97 -21.97 5.17
CA ARG A 115 -0.20 -21.17 5.59
C ARG A 115 -0.08 -20.65 7.01
N SER A 116 0.38 -21.47 7.96
CA SER A 116 0.57 -21.11 9.37
C SER A 116 1.66 -20.07 9.57
N THR A 117 2.60 -19.96 8.63
CA THR A 117 3.75 -19.06 8.72
C THR A 117 3.65 -17.86 7.77
N ARG A 118 3.63 -18.07 6.45
CA ARG A 118 3.59 -17.00 5.43
C ARG A 118 2.23 -16.31 5.33
N GLY A 119 1.15 -17.06 5.55
CA GLY A 119 -0.20 -16.48 5.66
C GLY A 119 -0.30 -15.49 6.83
N MET A 120 0.37 -15.80 7.93
CA MET A 120 0.35 -14.99 9.14
C MET A 120 0.85 -13.55 8.92
N SER A 121 1.87 -13.35 8.08
CA SER A 121 2.35 -11.98 7.77
C SER A 121 1.28 -11.13 7.08
N SER A 122 0.42 -11.73 6.26
CA SER A 122 -0.71 -11.02 5.64
C SER A 122 -1.78 -10.66 6.66
N GLU A 123 -2.01 -11.51 7.66
CA GLU A 123 -2.95 -11.24 8.75
C GLU A 123 -2.42 -10.18 9.72
N GLN A 124 -1.14 -10.23 10.09
CA GLN A 124 -0.48 -9.18 10.87
C GLN A 124 -0.65 -7.82 10.21
N GLY A 125 -0.34 -7.73 8.91
CA GLY A 125 -0.52 -6.50 8.15
C GLY A 125 -1.97 -6.02 8.09
N PHE A 126 -2.94 -6.93 8.14
CA PHE A 126 -4.36 -6.57 8.16
C PHE A 126 -4.82 -6.07 9.53
N ILE A 127 -4.38 -6.69 10.63
CA ILE A 127 -4.63 -6.21 12.00
C ILE A 127 -4.07 -4.80 12.17
N VAL A 128 -2.85 -4.56 11.68
CA VAL A 128 -2.20 -3.24 11.70
C VAL A 128 -3.07 -2.18 11.04
N ILE A 129 -3.61 -2.45 9.85
CA ILE A 129 -4.46 -1.49 9.14
C ILE A 129 -5.76 -1.21 9.89
N ILE A 130 -6.38 -2.24 10.47
CA ILE A 130 -7.62 -2.05 11.24
C ILE A 130 -7.36 -1.11 12.42
N LEU A 131 -6.33 -1.42 13.21
CA LEU A 131 -6.07 -0.70 14.47
C LEU A 131 -5.48 0.70 14.26
N GLU A 132 -4.68 0.91 13.21
CA GLU A 132 -4.10 2.23 12.92
C GLU A 132 -5.00 3.07 12.01
N GLN A 133 -5.34 2.55 10.84
CA GLN A 133 -5.84 3.38 9.73
C GLN A 133 -7.35 3.35 9.60
N LEU A 134 -7.99 2.21 9.86
CA LEU A 134 -9.46 2.11 9.80
C LEU A 134 -10.09 2.79 11.02
N MET A 135 -9.49 2.65 12.20
CA MET A 135 -9.91 3.37 13.42
C MET A 135 -9.75 4.89 13.31
N LEU A 136 -8.78 5.38 12.53
CA LEU A 136 -8.55 6.81 12.31
C LEU A 136 -9.70 7.49 11.55
N ILE A 137 -10.36 6.80 10.62
CA ILE A 137 -11.42 7.39 9.77
C ILE A 137 -12.59 7.95 10.60
N PRO A 138 -13.26 7.19 11.49
CA PRO A 138 -14.38 7.74 12.27
C PRO A 138 -13.92 8.82 13.26
N VAL A 139 -12.72 8.71 13.84
CA VAL A 139 -12.19 9.72 14.77
C VAL A 139 -11.95 11.05 14.04
N THR A 140 -11.33 11.00 12.87
CA THR A 140 -11.10 12.19 12.03
C THR A 140 -12.38 12.76 11.47
N PHE A 141 -13.37 11.92 11.13
CA PHE A 141 -14.69 12.38 10.72
C PHE A 141 -15.37 13.20 11.83
N VAL A 142 -15.43 12.67 13.05
CA VAL A 142 -16.05 13.38 14.18
C VAL A 142 -15.33 14.68 14.50
N ALA A 143 -13.99 14.66 14.53
CA ALA A 143 -13.19 15.86 14.78
C ALA A 143 -13.45 16.95 13.71
N ILE A 144 -13.45 16.59 12.43
CA ILE A 144 -13.67 17.56 11.35
C ILE A 144 -15.10 18.11 11.36
N VAL A 145 -16.10 17.28 11.62
CA VAL A 145 -17.49 17.75 11.75
C VAL A 145 -17.61 18.73 12.92
N TYR A 146 -16.94 18.46 14.04
CA TYR A 146 -16.91 19.37 15.18
C TYR A 146 -16.26 20.71 14.81
N GLU A 147 -15.07 20.70 14.20
CA GLU A 147 -14.37 21.94 13.82
C GLU A 147 -15.13 22.78 12.79
N ILE A 148 -15.67 22.14 11.73
CA ILE A 148 -16.47 22.86 10.72
C ILE A 148 -17.74 23.44 11.36
N ALA A 149 -18.34 22.75 12.33
CA ALA A 149 -19.54 23.24 13.03
C ALA A 149 -19.26 24.46 13.93
N LEU A 150 -18.03 24.61 14.43
CA LEU A 150 -17.60 25.81 15.16
C LEU A 150 -17.43 27.01 14.22
N ILE A 151 -17.09 26.76 12.96
CA ILE A 151 -16.93 27.80 11.93
C ILE A 151 -18.30 28.20 11.39
N ASP A 152 -19.04 27.25 10.79
CA ASP A 152 -20.33 27.52 10.14
C ASP A 152 -21.19 26.25 9.94
N GLY A 153 -22.48 26.38 10.27
CA GLY A 153 -23.44 25.26 10.20
C GLY A 153 -23.81 24.83 8.78
N THR A 154 -23.76 25.75 7.81
CA THR A 154 -24.07 25.47 6.40
C THR A 154 -23.00 24.56 5.81
N TYR A 155 -21.72 24.91 5.96
CA TYR A 155 -20.61 24.07 5.51
C TYR A 155 -20.64 22.68 6.15
N THR A 156 -21.06 22.60 7.41
CA THR A 156 -21.23 21.31 8.12
C THR A 156 -22.28 20.43 7.44
N ILE A 157 -23.45 20.97 7.11
CA ILE A 157 -24.52 20.23 6.42
C ILE A 157 -24.05 19.75 5.04
N PHE A 158 -23.38 20.61 4.27
CA PHE A 158 -22.83 20.23 2.96
C PHE A 158 -21.79 19.12 3.07
N PHE A 159 -20.86 19.22 4.03
CA PHE A 159 -19.87 18.19 4.28
C PHE A 159 -20.51 16.85 4.62
N LEU A 160 -21.51 16.83 5.52
CA LEU A 160 -22.24 15.62 5.90
C LEU A 160 -23.00 15.00 4.74
N ALA A 161 -23.71 15.80 3.94
CA ALA A 161 -24.43 15.33 2.76
C ALA A 161 -23.45 14.71 1.74
N PHE A 162 -22.34 15.38 1.49
CA PHE A 162 -21.33 14.92 0.54
C PHE A 162 -20.66 13.60 0.99
N ILE A 163 -20.23 13.52 2.24
CA ILE A 163 -19.61 12.31 2.79
C ILE A 163 -20.59 11.14 2.80
N SER A 164 -21.89 11.38 3.04
CA SER A 164 -22.92 10.34 2.97
C SER A 164 -23.04 9.74 1.56
N VAL A 165 -23.03 10.59 0.51
CA VAL A 165 -23.04 10.14 -0.89
C VAL A 165 -21.78 9.34 -1.22
N ILE A 166 -20.60 9.83 -0.83
CA ILE A 166 -19.33 9.13 -1.05
C ILE A 166 -19.31 7.78 -0.33
N ALA A 167 -19.75 7.72 0.93
CA ALA A 167 -19.83 6.49 1.70
C ALA A 167 -20.75 5.45 1.02
N ALA A 168 -21.91 5.88 0.51
CA ALA A 168 -22.83 5.01 -0.23
C ALA A 168 -22.17 4.44 -1.50
N ILE A 169 -21.51 5.30 -2.30
CA ILE A 169 -20.78 4.87 -3.51
C ILE A 169 -19.69 3.87 -3.17
N VAL A 170 -18.89 4.14 -2.13
CA VAL A 170 -17.82 3.24 -1.68
C VAL A 170 -18.37 1.89 -1.26
N CYS A 171 -19.41 1.85 -0.43
CA CYS A 171 -20.01 0.62 0.06
C CYS A 171 -20.55 -0.25 -1.10
N LEU A 172 -21.28 0.35 -2.04
CA LEU A 172 -21.81 -0.35 -3.22
C LEU A 172 -20.66 -0.92 -4.08
N ARG A 173 -19.64 -0.10 -4.35
CA ARG A 173 -18.49 -0.51 -5.15
C ARG A 173 -17.64 -1.57 -4.46
N MET A 174 -17.42 -1.47 -3.16
CA MET A 174 -16.68 -2.48 -2.39
C MET A 174 -17.37 -3.84 -2.45
N LYS A 175 -18.70 -3.89 -2.25
CA LYS A 175 -19.48 -5.14 -2.35
C LYS A 175 -19.27 -5.80 -3.72
N GLN A 176 -19.39 -5.04 -4.79
CA GLN A 176 -19.20 -5.52 -6.16
C GLN A 176 -17.77 -6.04 -6.41
N ILE A 177 -16.74 -5.31 -5.96
CA ILE A 177 -15.34 -5.68 -6.19
C ILE A 177 -14.99 -6.97 -5.44
N ILE A 178 -15.50 -7.13 -4.21
CA ILE A 178 -15.31 -8.34 -3.40
C ILE A 178 -15.87 -9.57 -4.12
N GLU A 179 -17.06 -9.47 -4.69
CA GLU A 179 -17.68 -10.58 -5.42
C GLU A 179 -16.88 -10.98 -6.67
N ILE A 180 -16.42 -9.98 -7.43
CA ILE A 180 -15.58 -10.19 -8.62
C ILE A 180 -14.23 -10.82 -8.24
N PHE A 181 -13.64 -10.42 -7.11
CA PHE A 181 -12.40 -11.00 -6.59
C PHE A 181 -12.53 -12.51 -6.39
N PHE A 182 -13.59 -12.98 -5.73
CA PHE A 182 -13.76 -14.41 -5.48
C PHE A 182 -13.98 -15.21 -6.77
N ARG A 183 -14.67 -14.62 -7.76
CA ARG A 183 -14.79 -15.19 -9.11
C ARG A 183 -13.44 -15.32 -9.81
N ALA A 184 -12.62 -14.26 -9.81
CA ALA A 184 -11.27 -14.29 -10.37
C ALA A 184 -10.37 -15.32 -9.65
N LYS A 185 -10.42 -15.38 -8.32
CA LYS A 185 -9.64 -16.34 -7.53
C LYS A 185 -9.95 -17.80 -7.85
N LYS A 186 -11.20 -18.15 -8.17
CA LYS A 186 -11.59 -19.52 -8.54
C LYS A 186 -10.86 -20.01 -9.80
N THR A 187 -10.57 -19.13 -10.75
CA THR A 187 -9.85 -19.47 -11.99
C THR A 187 -8.43 -19.98 -11.73
N TYR A 188 -7.69 -19.37 -10.79
CA TYR A 188 -6.36 -19.81 -10.39
C TYR A 188 -6.36 -21.23 -9.78
N GLY A 189 -7.43 -21.57 -9.05
CA GLY A 189 -7.62 -22.92 -8.53
C GLY A 189 -7.65 -23.97 -9.64
N LYS A 190 -8.41 -23.70 -10.71
CA LYS A 190 -8.50 -24.60 -11.88
C LYS A 190 -7.16 -24.70 -12.62
N LEU A 191 -6.49 -23.56 -12.88
CA LEU A 191 -5.16 -23.55 -13.51
C LEU A 191 -4.15 -24.41 -12.75
N ASN A 192 -4.10 -24.27 -11.42
CA ASN A 192 -3.19 -25.03 -10.58
C ASN A 192 -3.48 -26.53 -10.59
N LEU A 193 -4.75 -26.91 -10.63
CA LEU A 193 -5.15 -28.32 -10.73
C LEU A 193 -4.73 -28.94 -12.07
N LEU A 194 -4.96 -28.24 -13.18
CA LEU A 194 -4.56 -28.71 -14.51
C LEU A 194 -3.04 -28.80 -14.65
N PHE A 195 -2.32 -27.77 -14.19
CA PHE A 195 -0.86 -27.78 -14.22
C PHE A 195 -0.27 -28.94 -13.39
N LEU A 196 -0.78 -29.15 -12.16
CA LEU A 196 -0.37 -30.28 -11.31
C LEU A 196 -0.74 -31.63 -11.91
N SER A 197 -1.89 -31.72 -12.57
CA SER A 197 -2.32 -32.95 -13.26
C SER A 197 -1.36 -33.29 -14.40
N LYS A 198 -0.93 -32.31 -15.22
CA LYS A 198 0.10 -32.52 -16.26
C LYS A 198 1.42 -32.99 -15.67
N ILE A 199 1.91 -32.31 -14.63
CA ILE A 199 3.13 -32.69 -13.90
C ILE A 199 3.04 -34.14 -13.41
N ASN A 200 1.94 -34.52 -12.79
CA ASN A 200 1.76 -35.88 -12.25
C ASN A 200 1.72 -36.93 -13.36
N LYS A 201 1.05 -36.64 -14.49
CA LYS A 201 0.98 -37.55 -15.63
C LYS A 201 2.36 -37.74 -16.28
N ILE A 202 3.12 -36.66 -16.47
CA ILE A 202 4.49 -36.72 -17.01
C ILE A 202 5.42 -37.46 -16.05
N ALA A 203 5.42 -37.11 -14.76
CA ALA A 203 6.25 -37.77 -13.76
C ALA A 203 5.92 -39.26 -13.60
N GLY A 204 4.63 -39.62 -13.69
CA GLY A 204 4.17 -41.00 -13.63
C GLY A 204 4.24 -41.76 -14.96
N LYS A 205 4.77 -41.13 -16.04
CA LYS A 205 4.80 -41.69 -17.40
C LYS A 205 3.42 -42.20 -17.87
N ILE A 206 2.35 -41.53 -17.44
CA ILE A 206 0.95 -41.89 -17.76
C ILE A 206 0.58 -41.29 -19.11
N SER A 207 0.07 -42.10 -20.05
CA SER A 207 -0.44 -41.61 -21.33
C SER A 207 -1.69 -40.74 -21.13
N PHE A 208 -1.76 -39.61 -21.82
CA PHE A 208 -2.96 -38.76 -21.87
C PHE A 208 -3.14 -38.15 -23.25
N LYS A 209 -4.38 -37.82 -23.58
CA LYS A 209 -4.70 -37.09 -24.81
C LYS A 209 -4.20 -35.64 -24.70
N LYS A 210 -2.99 -35.40 -25.20
CA LYS A 210 -2.32 -34.10 -25.11
C LYS A 210 -3.18 -32.95 -25.62
N GLN A 211 -3.77 -33.10 -26.80
CA GLN A 211 -4.55 -32.04 -27.44
C GLN A 211 -5.79 -31.62 -26.63
N GLU A 212 -6.54 -32.57 -26.07
CA GLU A 212 -7.69 -32.26 -25.19
C GLU A 212 -7.24 -31.55 -23.90
N PHE A 213 -6.10 -31.97 -23.36
CA PHE A 213 -5.56 -31.42 -22.10
C PHE A 213 -4.99 -30.01 -22.27
N ASP A 214 -4.29 -29.77 -23.38
CA ASP A 214 -3.76 -28.45 -23.73
C ASP A 214 -4.91 -27.46 -24.01
N ALA A 215 -5.95 -27.89 -24.73
CA ALA A 215 -7.16 -27.08 -24.93
C ALA A 215 -7.88 -26.74 -23.62
N GLU A 216 -7.94 -27.67 -22.66
CA GLU A 216 -8.55 -27.38 -21.35
C GLU A 216 -7.76 -26.34 -20.55
N PHE A 217 -6.42 -26.40 -20.63
CA PHE A 217 -5.55 -25.44 -19.96
C PHE A 217 -5.59 -24.05 -20.61
N GLU A 218 -5.63 -23.99 -21.94
CA GLU A 218 -5.81 -22.76 -22.69
C GLU A 218 -7.11 -22.06 -22.31
N LYS A 219 -8.24 -22.78 -22.32
CA LYS A 219 -9.54 -22.26 -21.89
C LYS A 219 -9.53 -21.79 -20.43
N ALA A 220 -8.78 -22.47 -19.56
CA ALA A 220 -8.59 -22.03 -18.19
C ALA A 220 -7.76 -20.74 -18.09
N CYS A 221 -6.75 -20.57 -18.95
CA CYS A 221 -5.95 -19.35 -19.04
C CYS A 221 -6.78 -18.18 -19.57
N GLU A 222 -7.60 -18.38 -20.60
CA GLU A 222 -8.53 -17.36 -21.13
C GLU A 222 -9.55 -16.90 -20.09
N ASN A 223 -10.21 -17.84 -19.41
CA ASN A 223 -11.16 -17.50 -18.35
C ASN A 223 -10.46 -16.76 -17.20
N SER A 224 -9.21 -17.14 -16.87
CA SER A 224 -8.43 -16.41 -15.87
C SER A 224 -8.11 -14.99 -16.34
N TYR A 225 -7.70 -14.81 -17.60
CA TYR A 225 -7.44 -13.51 -18.22
C TYR A 225 -8.66 -12.59 -18.11
N ASP A 226 -9.84 -13.04 -18.54
CA ASP A 226 -11.07 -12.23 -18.54
C ASP A 226 -11.52 -11.83 -17.13
N LYS A 227 -11.54 -12.79 -16.19
CA LYS A 227 -11.99 -12.52 -14.82
C LYS A 227 -11.00 -11.62 -14.08
N ASN A 228 -9.70 -11.79 -14.30
CA ASN A 228 -8.70 -10.92 -13.67
C ASN A 228 -8.73 -9.50 -14.24
N ILE A 229 -8.91 -9.31 -15.55
CA ILE A 229 -9.08 -7.96 -16.11
C ILE A 229 -10.30 -7.29 -15.51
N THR A 230 -11.43 -8.00 -15.43
CA THR A 230 -12.66 -7.46 -14.83
C THR A 230 -12.42 -7.03 -13.37
N TYR A 231 -11.70 -7.84 -12.61
CA TYR A 231 -11.29 -7.52 -11.24
C TYR A 231 -10.40 -6.28 -11.18
N LEU A 232 -9.30 -6.25 -11.95
CA LEU A 232 -8.35 -5.14 -12.01
C LEU A 232 -9.03 -3.83 -12.38
N LEU A 233 -9.85 -3.82 -13.44
CA LEU A 233 -10.60 -2.65 -13.87
C LEU A 233 -11.53 -2.16 -12.76
N SER A 234 -12.27 -3.07 -12.12
CA SER A 234 -13.18 -2.71 -11.02
C SER A 234 -12.47 -2.01 -9.86
N GLN A 235 -11.25 -2.44 -9.53
CA GLN A 235 -10.40 -1.77 -8.54
C GLN A 235 -9.91 -0.40 -9.01
N TYR A 236 -9.48 -0.31 -10.27
CA TYR A 236 -8.88 0.91 -10.81
C TYR A 236 -9.81 2.12 -10.81
N TYR A 237 -11.13 1.91 -10.88
CA TYR A 237 -12.12 2.99 -10.86
C TYR A 237 -12.44 3.53 -9.45
N LEU A 238 -12.29 2.74 -8.37
CA LEU A 238 -12.72 3.19 -7.03
C LEU A 238 -11.89 4.35 -6.47
N GLY A 239 -10.56 4.16 -6.42
CA GLY A 239 -9.66 5.16 -5.85
C GLY A 239 -9.77 6.52 -6.55
N PRO A 240 -9.81 6.56 -7.88
CA PRO A 240 -10.08 7.80 -8.59
C PRO A 240 -11.45 8.41 -8.22
N VAL A 241 -12.55 7.65 -8.22
CA VAL A 241 -13.90 8.21 -7.93
C VAL A 241 -13.92 8.92 -6.56
N LEU A 242 -13.27 8.31 -5.56
CA LEU A 242 -13.08 8.93 -4.25
C LEU A 242 -12.35 10.26 -4.34
N ILE A 243 -11.17 10.27 -4.96
CA ILE A 243 -10.31 11.46 -5.05
C ILE A 243 -11.00 12.57 -5.86
N TRP A 244 -11.62 12.24 -6.98
CA TRP A 244 -12.31 13.22 -7.84
C TRP A 244 -13.51 13.83 -7.14
N GLY A 245 -14.37 13.00 -6.53
CA GLY A 245 -15.50 13.52 -5.75
C GLY A 245 -15.02 14.48 -4.68
N LEU A 246 -13.95 14.15 -3.96
CA LEU A 246 -13.47 15.00 -2.89
C LEU A 246 -12.83 16.31 -3.40
N TYR A 247 -12.22 16.32 -4.59
CA TYR A 247 -11.83 17.58 -5.24
C TYR A 247 -13.03 18.43 -5.64
N VAL A 248 -14.13 17.80 -6.07
CA VAL A 248 -15.39 18.52 -6.34
C VAL A 248 -15.90 19.18 -5.06
N LEU A 249 -15.82 18.50 -3.91
CA LEU A 249 -16.18 19.11 -2.62
C LEU A 249 -15.32 20.35 -2.32
N VAL A 250 -14.01 20.28 -2.54
CA VAL A 250 -13.10 21.44 -2.37
C VAL A 250 -13.48 22.60 -3.30
N LEU A 251 -13.92 22.31 -4.52
CA LEU A 251 -14.33 23.34 -5.47
C LEU A 251 -15.70 23.94 -5.12
N ILE A 252 -16.62 23.12 -4.60
CA ILE A 252 -17.90 23.59 -4.07
C ILE A 252 -17.64 24.50 -2.86
N THR A 253 -16.75 24.12 -1.94
CA THR A 253 -16.42 24.97 -0.79
C THR A 253 -15.86 26.30 -1.26
N LEU A 254 -14.97 26.31 -2.27
CA LEU A 254 -14.44 27.56 -2.87
C LEU A 254 -15.54 28.42 -3.52
N ALA A 255 -16.50 27.81 -4.22
CA ALA A 255 -17.62 28.53 -4.82
C ALA A 255 -18.57 29.12 -3.76
N MET A 256 -18.80 28.39 -2.67
CA MET A 256 -19.62 28.86 -1.55
C MET A 256 -19.03 30.12 -0.90
N VAL A 257 -17.71 30.21 -0.73
CA VAL A 257 -17.02 31.42 -0.22
C VAL A 257 -17.41 32.64 -1.03
N ASN A 258 -17.28 32.53 -2.36
CA ASN A 258 -17.54 33.64 -3.27
C ASN A 258 -19.03 34.05 -3.25
N SER A 259 -19.95 33.09 -3.07
CA SER A 259 -21.37 33.39 -2.92
C SER A 259 -21.74 33.99 -1.55
N GLY A 260 -21.05 33.64 -0.47
CA GLY A 260 -21.22 34.24 0.85
C GLY A 260 -20.90 35.74 0.86
N TYR A 261 -19.92 36.15 0.05
CA TYR A 261 -19.60 37.57 -0.22
C TYR A 261 -20.76 38.33 -0.86
N THR A 262 -21.65 37.68 -1.62
CA THR A 262 -22.83 38.32 -2.23
C THR A 262 -24.06 38.42 -1.33
N ILE A 263 -24.10 37.71 -0.19
CA ILE A 263 -25.29 37.56 0.67
C ILE A 263 -25.15 38.34 2.00
N GLY A 264 -24.02 39.01 2.26
CA GLY A 264 -23.85 39.89 3.42
C GLY A 264 -23.45 39.17 4.71
N PHE A 265 -22.67 38.08 4.63
CA PHE A 265 -22.05 37.48 5.80
C PHE A 265 -20.87 38.34 6.28
N GLU A 266 -21.01 38.98 7.43
CA GLU A 266 -19.94 39.71 8.12
C GLU A 266 -19.04 38.73 8.91
N SER A 267 -17.91 38.32 8.34
CA SER A 267 -16.68 37.91 9.04
C SER A 267 -15.55 37.69 8.03
N ASP A 268 -14.32 37.44 8.52
CA ASP A 268 -13.07 37.17 7.79
C ASP A 268 -13.12 35.91 6.87
N SER A 269 -14.07 35.87 5.93
CA SER A 269 -14.60 34.66 5.28
C SER A 269 -13.62 33.87 4.42
N VAL A 270 -12.53 34.47 3.92
CA VAL A 270 -11.51 33.77 3.12
C VAL A 270 -10.67 32.84 4.00
N VAL A 271 -10.35 33.25 5.22
CA VAL A 271 -9.48 32.49 6.12
C VAL A 271 -10.20 31.25 6.64
N ASP A 272 -11.44 31.40 7.07
CA ASP A 272 -12.29 30.29 7.54
C ASP A 272 -12.54 29.26 6.42
N SER A 273 -12.71 29.73 5.19
CA SER A 273 -12.87 28.85 4.04
C SER A 273 -11.59 28.08 3.69
N LEU A 274 -10.41 28.70 3.88
CA LEU A 274 -9.14 28.01 3.75
C LEU A 274 -9.01 26.91 4.82
N ILE A 275 -9.42 27.17 6.06
CA ILE A 275 -9.44 26.17 7.13
C ILE A 275 -10.33 24.98 6.75
N ILE A 276 -11.57 25.23 6.32
CA ILE A 276 -12.51 24.17 5.89
C ILE A 276 -11.92 23.34 4.74
N MET A 277 -11.29 23.99 3.76
CA MET A 277 -10.63 23.29 2.66
C MET A 277 -9.52 22.35 3.16
N LEU A 278 -8.73 22.78 4.13
CA LEU A 278 -7.66 21.98 4.72
C LEU A 278 -8.21 20.81 5.54
N TYR A 279 -9.30 21.00 6.27
CA TYR A 279 -10.00 19.92 6.95
C TYR A 279 -10.52 18.88 5.96
N VAL A 280 -11.22 19.33 4.91
CA VAL A 280 -11.68 18.44 3.84
C VAL A 280 -10.49 17.69 3.25
N ALA A 281 -9.43 18.39 2.83
CA ALA A 281 -8.22 17.79 2.26
C ALA A 281 -7.58 16.76 3.20
N TYR A 282 -7.52 17.04 4.51
CA TYR A 282 -7.03 16.09 5.49
C TYR A 282 -7.92 14.83 5.55
N PHE A 283 -9.25 14.98 5.56
CA PHE A 283 -10.16 13.84 5.48
C PHE A 283 -9.96 13.00 4.22
N ILE A 284 -9.69 13.63 3.06
CA ILE A 284 -9.36 12.91 1.83
C ILE A 284 -8.19 11.97 2.07
N THR A 285 -7.14 12.44 2.74
CA THR A 285 -5.96 11.63 2.98
C THR A 285 -6.25 10.40 3.82
N THR A 286 -7.14 10.48 4.81
CA THR A 286 -7.54 9.33 5.65
C THR A 286 -8.34 8.30 4.85
N LEU A 287 -9.20 8.76 3.93
CA LEU A 287 -9.98 7.89 3.04
C LEU A 287 -9.15 7.16 1.98
N THR A 288 -7.92 7.62 1.67
CA THR A 288 -7.05 6.97 0.67
C THR A 288 -6.67 5.53 1.04
N ILE A 289 -6.89 5.11 2.29
CA ILE A 289 -6.64 3.73 2.70
C ILE A 289 -7.70 2.75 2.17
N ILE A 290 -8.93 3.21 1.91
CA ILE A 290 -10.05 2.34 1.54
C ILE A 290 -9.74 1.48 0.30
N PRO A 291 -9.23 2.04 -0.83
CA PRO A 291 -8.84 1.21 -1.97
C PRO A 291 -7.79 0.14 -1.63
N SER A 292 -6.88 0.42 -0.70
CA SER A 292 -5.84 -0.55 -0.30
C SER A 292 -6.40 -1.74 0.51
N LEU A 293 -7.52 -1.56 1.21
CA LEU A 293 -8.22 -2.63 1.92
C LEU A 293 -8.71 -3.71 0.96
N ILE A 294 -9.08 -3.33 -0.26
CA ILE A 294 -9.59 -4.26 -1.27
C ILE A 294 -8.55 -5.31 -1.65
N ASP A 295 -7.27 -4.94 -1.66
CA ASP A 295 -6.21 -5.90 -1.95
C ASP A 295 -5.88 -6.77 -0.74
N ARG A 296 -5.86 -6.17 0.46
CA ARG A 296 -5.33 -6.82 1.66
C ARG A 296 -6.37 -7.67 2.38
N TRP A 297 -7.62 -7.22 2.45
CA TRP A 297 -8.70 -7.92 3.13
C TRP A 297 -8.94 -9.34 2.58
N PRO A 298 -9.07 -9.56 1.26
CA PRO A 298 -9.34 -10.90 0.75
C PRO A 298 -8.18 -11.89 0.98
N ARG A 299 -6.94 -11.39 1.03
CA ARG A 299 -5.74 -12.19 1.36
C ARG A 299 -5.74 -12.61 2.83
N ALA A 300 -6.04 -11.67 3.73
CA ALA A 300 -6.18 -11.95 5.16
C ALA A 300 -7.36 -12.89 5.42
N TYR A 301 -8.53 -12.61 4.84
CA TYR A 301 -9.73 -13.45 4.97
C TYR A 301 -9.46 -14.90 4.57
N ALA A 302 -8.85 -15.12 3.39
CA ALA A 302 -8.56 -16.46 2.90
C ALA A 302 -7.57 -17.24 3.76
N THR A 303 -6.63 -16.55 4.41
CA THR A 303 -5.72 -17.16 5.38
C THR A 303 -6.50 -17.53 6.64
N SER A 304 -7.32 -16.61 7.13
CA SER A 304 -8.06 -16.80 8.38
C SER A 304 -9.03 -17.97 8.33
N VAL A 305 -9.72 -18.19 7.19
CA VAL A 305 -10.63 -19.34 7.01
C VAL A 305 -9.88 -20.67 7.14
N ARG A 306 -8.67 -20.76 6.58
CA ARG A 306 -7.86 -21.98 6.62
C ARG A 306 -7.23 -22.23 7.99
N LEU A 307 -6.84 -21.17 8.69
CA LEU A 307 -6.39 -21.30 10.07
C LEU A 307 -7.55 -21.68 10.98
N GLU A 308 -8.75 -21.14 10.74
CA GLU A 308 -9.97 -21.48 11.46
C GLU A 308 -10.37 -22.95 11.28
N GLU A 309 -10.17 -23.55 10.11
CA GLU A 309 -10.32 -25.01 9.89
C GLU A 309 -9.46 -25.82 10.88
N VAL A 310 -8.21 -25.44 11.09
CA VAL A 310 -7.31 -26.12 12.03
C VAL A 310 -7.66 -25.79 13.48
N LEU A 311 -7.95 -24.52 13.80
CA LEU A 311 -8.35 -24.08 15.15
C LEU A 311 -9.71 -24.66 15.59
N ASN A 312 -10.52 -25.16 14.67
CA ASN A 312 -11.75 -25.88 14.99
C ASN A 312 -11.51 -27.32 15.43
N LEU A 313 -10.30 -27.86 15.26
CA LEU A 313 -9.93 -29.18 15.76
C LEU A 313 -9.43 -29.16 17.22
N GLU A 314 -9.35 -27.98 17.85
CA GLU A 314 -8.92 -27.82 19.25
C GLU A 314 -9.75 -28.70 20.21
N ASP A 315 -11.06 -28.81 19.99
CA ASP A 315 -11.97 -29.61 20.82
C ASP A 315 -11.70 -31.12 20.74
N LYS A 316 -11.10 -31.61 19.64
CA LYS A 316 -10.72 -33.02 19.49
C LYS A 316 -9.46 -33.38 20.24
N VAL A 317 -8.49 -32.46 20.27
CA VAL A 317 -7.20 -32.62 20.96
C VAL A 317 -7.38 -32.69 22.49
N ILE A 318 -8.37 -31.98 23.03
CA ILE A 318 -8.67 -31.97 24.46
C ILE A 318 -9.12 -33.36 24.97
N ASN A 319 -9.67 -34.21 24.08
CA ASN A 319 -10.16 -35.55 24.44
C ASN A 319 -9.10 -36.68 24.35
N SER A 320 -7.87 -36.41 23.89
CA SER A 320 -6.82 -37.45 23.74
C SER A 320 -5.73 -37.42 24.81
N LYS A 321 -5.82 -36.54 25.81
CA LYS A 321 -4.80 -36.42 26.86
C LYS A 321 -4.94 -37.52 27.91
N ASN A 322 -4.29 -38.65 27.65
CA ASN A 322 -3.70 -39.51 28.67
C ASN A 322 -2.48 -40.20 28.08
N THR A 323 -1.31 -39.58 28.21
CA THR A 323 -0.01 -40.24 28.41
C THR A 323 1.07 -39.18 28.65
N ASN A 324 1.73 -39.29 29.79
CA ASN A 324 2.93 -38.54 30.15
C ASN A 324 4.10 -39.09 29.34
N ASP A 325 5.05 -38.22 28.95
CA ASP A 325 6.46 -38.60 29.02
C ASP A 325 7.42 -37.41 29.06
N ASN A 326 8.54 -37.62 29.77
CA ASN A 326 9.57 -36.65 30.13
C ASN A 326 10.55 -36.36 28.97
N PRO A 327 11.19 -35.17 28.93
CA PRO A 327 11.97 -34.70 27.78
C PRO A 327 13.44 -35.18 27.79
N LYS A 328 13.98 -35.47 26.60
CA LYS A 328 15.43 -35.46 26.32
C LYS A 328 15.78 -34.29 25.40
N SER A 329 16.84 -33.56 25.75
CA SER A 329 17.39 -32.43 25.00
C SER A 329 18.17 -32.86 23.76
N ILE A 330 17.96 -32.21 22.62
CA ILE A 330 18.77 -32.38 21.40
C ILE A 330 19.21 -30.99 20.88
N GLU A 331 20.47 -30.93 20.47
CA GLU A 331 21.15 -29.75 19.92
C GLU A 331 20.57 -29.27 18.59
N ILE A 332 20.55 -27.95 18.45
CA ILE A 332 20.12 -27.23 17.26
C ILE A 332 21.27 -27.28 16.25
N VAL A 333 21.16 -28.13 15.23
CA VAL A 333 22.07 -28.06 14.08
C VAL A 333 21.65 -26.87 13.21
N GLU A 334 22.50 -25.83 13.20
CA GLU A 334 22.39 -24.69 12.30
C GLU A 334 22.88 -25.07 10.91
N GLU A 335 21.96 -25.26 9.97
CA GLU A 335 22.29 -25.22 8.54
C GLU A 335 21.96 -23.84 7.97
N ASP A 336 23.02 -23.15 7.56
CA ASP A 336 22.94 -21.89 6.84
C ASP A 336 22.79 -22.17 5.34
N ILE A 337 21.58 -21.92 4.82
CA ILE A 337 21.35 -21.84 3.38
C ILE A 337 21.15 -20.37 3.03
N VAL A 338 22.23 -19.73 2.59
CA VAL A 338 22.20 -18.43 1.91
C VAL A 338 23.00 -18.57 0.62
N PRO A 339 22.36 -18.60 -0.56
CA PRO A 339 23.04 -18.23 -1.78
C PRO A 339 23.09 -16.71 -1.84
N GLU A 340 24.30 -16.18 -1.68
CA GLU A 340 24.67 -14.81 -1.94
C GLU A 340 24.70 -14.61 -3.47
N ASP A 341 23.81 -13.77 -4.02
CA ASP A 341 23.77 -13.52 -5.47
C ASP A 341 24.77 -12.39 -5.82
N LYS A 342 25.92 -12.77 -6.38
CA LYS A 342 26.94 -11.86 -6.94
C LYS A 342 26.77 -11.76 -8.46
N GLY A 343 26.66 -10.53 -9.00
CA GLY A 343 26.90 -10.24 -10.43
C GLY A 343 25.87 -9.34 -11.13
N LEU A 344 25.76 -8.07 -10.74
CA LEU A 344 24.55 -7.26 -10.92
C LEU A 344 24.29 -6.57 -12.27
N TRP A 345 25.21 -6.46 -13.24
CA TRP A 345 24.99 -5.55 -14.40
C TRP A 345 24.87 -6.22 -15.78
N ALA A 346 25.67 -7.25 -16.09
CA ALA A 346 25.61 -7.94 -17.40
C ALA A 346 24.31 -8.74 -17.57
N GLU A 347 23.82 -9.40 -16.50
CA GLU A 347 22.56 -10.16 -16.52
C GLU A 347 21.32 -9.26 -16.64
N ARG A 348 21.36 -8.02 -16.13
CA ARG A 348 20.21 -7.10 -16.18
C ARG A 348 19.86 -6.71 -17.63
N LYS A 349 20.87 -6.59 -18.51
CA LYS A 349 20.65 -6.27 -19.93
C LYS A 349 19.88 -7.37 -20.67
N GLY A 350 20.22 -8.64 -20.43
CA GLY A 350 19.50 -9.79 -21.02
C GLY A 350 18.06 -9.90 -20.54
N ILE A 351 17.80 -9.59 -19.26
CA ILE A 351 16.44 -9.57 -18.70
C ILE A 351 15.60 -8.44 -19.30
N LEU A 352 16.17 -7.24 -19.48
CA LEU A 352 15.50 -6.12 -20.13
C LEU A 352 15.16 -6.43 -21.59
N GLN A 353 16.05 -7.10 -22.32
CA GLN A 353 15.75 -7.58 -23.68
C GLN A 353 14.54 -8.52 -23.69
N LYS A 354 14.49 -9.49 -22.77
CA LYS A 354 13.35 -10.41 -22.62
C LYS A 354 12.04 -9.64 -22.34
N PHE A 355 12.07 -8.58 -21.52
CA PHE A 355 10.90 -7.71 -21.31
C PHE A 355 10.46 -6.96 -22.56
N THR A 356 11.42 -6.35 -23.26
CA THR A 356 11.10 -5.63 -24.50
C THR A 356 10.55 -6.56 -25.57
N ALA A 357 11.01 -7.81 -25.61
CA ALA A 357 10.48 -8.84 -26.50
C ALA A 357 9.03 -9.21 -26.15
N MET A 358 8.70 -9.41 -24.87
CA MET A 358 7.33 -9.69 -24.41
C MET A 358 6.32 -8.60 -24.76
N LEU A 359 6.78 -7.35 -24.87
CA LEU A 359 5.95 -6.18 -25.13
C LEU A 359 6.09 -5.66 -26.58
N LYS A 360 6.83 -6.35 -27.44
CA LYS A 360 7.19 -5.87 -28.79
C LYS A 360 5.95 -5.53 -29.62
N ASP A 361 4.97 -6.41 -29.64
CA ASP A 361 3.74 -6.25 -30.43
C ASP A 361 2.80 -5.17 -29.87
N ASP A 362 2.96 -4.83 -28.59
CA ASP A 362 2.14 -3.86 -27.88
C ASP A 362 2.89 -2.56 -27.53
N ARG A 363 4.07 -2.32 -28.14
CA ARG A 363 4.92 -1.16 -27.84
C ARG A 363 4.20 0.18 -27.96
N ASN A 364 3.32 0.33 -28.95
CA ASN A 364 2.56 1.55 -29.17
C ASN A 364 1.58 1.81 -28.02
N LYS A 365 0.95 0.75 -27.48
CA LYS A 365 0.05 0.86 -26.33
C LYS A 365 0.79 1.29 -25.06
N VAL A 366 2.02 0.80 -24.89
CA VAL A 366 2.90 1.23 -23.79
C VAL A 366 3.24 2.73 -23.94
N ILE A 367 3.68 3.16 -25.11
CA ILE A 367 4.03 4.58 -25.37
C ILE A 367 2.82 5.49 -25.14
N ILE A 368 1.65 5.15 -25.70
CA ILE A 368 0.40 5.89 -25.48
C ILE A 368 0.08 5.96 -23.98
N SER A 369 0.23 4.86 -23.24
CA SER A 369 0.00 4.85 -21.80
C SER A 369 0.95 5.79 -21.05
N MET A 370 2.23 5.83 -21.41
CA MET A 370 3.20 6.73 -20.78
C MET A 370 2.91 8.21 -21.10
N ILE A 371 2.48 8.53 -22.32
CA ILE A 371 2.09 9.90 -22.71
C ILE A 371 0.83 10.33 -21.93
N LEU A 372 -0.19 9.48 -21.87
CA LEU A 372 -1.41 9.78 -21.11
C LEU A 372 -1.13 9.95 -19.61
N LEU A 373 -0.24 9.14 -19.02
CA LEU A 373 0.22 9.34 -17.64
C LEU A 373 0.97 10.65 -17.45
N MET A 374 1.76 11.07 -18.45
CA MET A 374 2.47 12.35 -18.43
C MET A 374 1.49 13.52 -18.41
N VAL A 375 0.52 13.52 -19.31
CA VAL A 375 -0.55 14.54 -19.36
C VAL A 375 -1.33 14.55 -18.03
N SER A 376 -1.74 13.38 -17.55
CA SER A 376 -2.44 13.24 -16.26
C SER A 376 -1.65 13.87 -15.10
N THR A 377 -0.36 13.56 -15.03
CA THR A 377 0.53 14.07 -13.97
C THR A 377 0.71 15.58 -14.10
N LEU A 378 0.92 16.09 -15.31
CA LEU A 378 1.08 17.52 -15.56
C LEU A 378 -0.17 18.32 -15.14
N CYS A 379 -1.38 17.85 -15.48
CA CYS A 379 -2.62 18.50 -15.05
C CYS A 379 -2.74 18.55 -13.51
N MET A 380 -2.43 17.43 -12.83
CA MET A 380 -2.48 17.37 -11.36
C MET A 380 -1.44 18.28 -10.70
N VAL A 381 -0.25 18.39 -11.27
CA VAL A 381 0.82 19.25 -10.74
C VAL A 381 0.60 20.72 -11.12
N TYR A 382 -0.13 21.05 -12.17
CA TYR A 382 -0.44 22.44 -12.48
C TYR A 382 -1.52 23.05 -11.56
N ALA A 383 -2.38 22.22 -10.97
CA ALA A 383 -3.50 22.67 -10.14
C ALA A 383 -3.10 23.56 -8.93
N PRO A 384 -2.04 23.27 -8.14
CA PRO A 384 -1.57 24.16 -7.08
C PRO A 384 -1.34 25.61 -7.49
N LYS A 385 -0.80 25.85 -8.70
CA LYS A 385 -0.55 27.20 -9.22
C LYS A 385 -1.86 27.96 -9.46
N ILE A 386 -2.87 27.30 -10.01
CA ILE A 386 -4.18 27.91 -10.21
C ILE A 386 -4.88 28.12 -8.87
N ALA A 387 -4.79 27.17 -7.94
CA ALA A 387 -5.33 27.31 -6.59
C ALA A 387 -4.73 28.53 -5.87
N GLY A 388 -3.41 28.74 -5.97
CA GLY A 388 -2.75 29.94 -5.47
C GLY A 388 -3.34 31.23 -6.05
N LYS A 389 -3.45 31.32 -7.38
CA LYS A 389 -4.08 32.47 -8.05
C LYS A 389 -5.53 32.71 -7.62
N THR A 390 -6.30 31.66 -7.38
CA THR A 390 -7.67 31.79 -6.85
C THR A 390 -7.66 32.44 -5.48
N VAL A 391 -6.72 32.07 -4.61
CA VAL A 391 -6.59 32.68 -3.29
C VAL A 391 -6.15 34.15 -3.40
N ASP A 392 -5.22 34.48 -4.30
CA ASP A 392 -4.84 35.88 -4.53
C ASP A 392 -6.05 36.74 -4.94
N LEU A 393 -6.89 36.22 -5.83
CA LEU A 393 -8.13 36.90 -6.22
C LEU A 393 -9.11 37.03 -5.05
N LEU A 394 -9.34 35.94 -4.30
CA LEU A 394 -10.23 35.95 -3.13
C LEU A 394 -9.78 36.97 -2.07
N VAL A 395 -8.48 37.09 -1.83
CA VAL A 395 -7.93 38.06 -0.88
C VAL A 395 -8.07 39.51 -1.40
N SER A 396 -7.97 39.72 -2.71
CA SER A 396 -8.07 41.05 -3.34
C SER A 396 -9.50 41.56 -3.56
N ASN A 397 -10.52 40.68 -3.53
CA ASN A 397 -11.88 40.97 -3.99
C ASN A 397 -12.75 41.68 -2.94
N GLN A 398 -12.37 42.89 -2.50
CA GLN A 398 -13.21 43.72 -1.63
C GLN A 398 -14.36 44.44 -2.35
N ASN A 399 -14.41 44.47 -3.70
CA ASN A 399 -15.34 45.29 -4.49
C ASN A 399 -15.99 44.59 -5.72
N SER A 400 -16.37 43.30 -5.61
CA SER A 400 -17.21 42.53 -6.58
C SER A 400 -16.74 42.42 -8.06
N ALA A 401 -15.69 43.12 -8.47
CA ALA A 401 -15.23 43.17 -9.86
C ALA A 401 -14.48 41.89 -10.31
N ASN A 402 -14.05 41.04 -9.38
CA ASN A 402 -13.21 39.86 -9.68
C ASN A 402 -13.96 38.51 -9.64
N ASP A 403 -15.28 38.51 -9.43
CA ASP A 403 -16.07 37.27 -9.29
C ASP A 403 -15.95 36.35 -10.50
N ILE A 404 -15.98 36.92 -11.71
CA ILE A 404 -15.84 36.16 -12.97
C ILE A 404 -14.48 35.44 -13.02
N ALA A 405 -13.41 36.10 -12.57
CA ALA A 405 -12.06 35.52 -12.58
C ALA A 405 -11.93 34.38 -11.57
N ILE A 406 -12.56 34.49 -10.40
CA ILE A 406 -12.60 33.43 -9.37
C ILE A 406 -13.33 32.20 -9.90
N TYR A 407 -14.55 32.36 -10.44
CA TYR A 407 -15.30 31.24 -11.03
C TYR A 407 -14.57 30.63 -12.23
N THR A 408 -13.87 31.44 -13.02
CA THR A 408 -13.01 30.95 -14.12
C THR A 408 -11.89 30.05 -13.59
N ASN A 409 -11.17 30.46 -12.53
CA ASN A 409 -10.14 29.63 -11.94
C ASN A 409 -10.69 28.35 -11.30
N ILE A 410 -11.85 28.40 -10.64
CA ILE A 410 -12.54 27.22 -10.11
C ILE A 410 -12.91 26.26 -11.25
N ALA A 411 -13.43 26.77 -12.36
CA ALA A 411 -13.73 25.97 -13.54
C ALA A 411 -12.46 25.36 -14.16
N ILE A 412 -11.36 26.11 -14.25
CA ILE A 412 -10.06 25.60 -14.69
C ILE A 412 -9.57 24.48 -13.76
N LEU A 413 -9.67 24.65 -12.44
CA LEU A 413 -9.31 23.60 -11.47
C LEU A 413 -10.16 22.35 -11.66
N LEU A 414 -11.48 22.51 -11.83
CA LEU A 414 -12.38 21.40 -12.11
C LEU A 414 -11.96 20.65 -13.39
N ILE A 415 -11.63 21.39 -14.44
CA ILE A 415 -11.14 20.82 -15.70
C ILE A 415 -9.80 20.12 -15.49
N LEU A 416 -8.83 20.73 -14.82
CA LEU A 416 -7.51 20.14 -14.56
C LEU A 416 -7.62 18.84 -13.76
N TYR A 417 -8.41 18.81 -12.69
CA TYR A 417 -8.64 17.59 -11.91
C TYR A 417 -9.41 16.54 -12.70
N SER A 418 -10.39 16.95 -13.51
CA SER A 418 -11.19 16.02 -14.33
C SER A 418 -10.39 15.44 -15.50
N VAL A 419 -9.67 16.26 -16.24
CA VAL A 419 -8.76 15.82 -17.32
C VAL A 419 -7.62 15.00 -16.74
N GLY A 420 -6.98 15.49 -15.68
CA GLY A 420 -5.93 14.75 -14.97
C GLY A 420 -6.41 13.37 -14.52
N TYR A 421 -7.64 13.27 -14.04
CA TYR A 421 -8.30 12.02 -13.69
C TYR A 421 -8.58 11.14 -14.91
N LEU A 422 -9.23 11.68 -15.94
CA LEU A 422 -9.66 10.93 -17.13
C LEU A 422 -8.46 10.31 -17.84
N PHE A 423 -7.36 11.04 -17.93
CA PHE A 423 -6.12 10.56 -18.56
C PHE A 423 -5.35 9.56 -17.70
N LYS A 424 -5.67 9.43 -16.40
CA LYS A 424 -5.08 8.42 -15.50
C LYS A 424 -5.67 7.03 -15.67
N LEU A 425 -6.89 6.93 -16.21
CA LEU A 425 -7.64 5.66 -16.31
C LEU A 425 -7.19 4.77 -17.49
N PRO A 426 -7.05 5.27 -18.74
CA PRO A 426 -6.64 4.44 -19.86
C PRO A 426 -5.30 3.74 -19.64
N PRO A 427 -4.24 4.39 -19.11
CA PRO A 427 -2.97 3.72 -18.84
C PRO A 427 -3.10 2.53 -17.89
N LYS A 428 -3.94 2.64 -16.85
CA LYS A 428 -4.20 1.51 -15.94
C LYS A 428 -4.89 0.36 -16.66
N ARG A 429 -5.86 0.65 -17.52
CA ARG A 429 -6.56 -0.37 -18.32
C ARG A 429 -5.60 -1.03 -19.31
N ILE A 430 -4.88 -0.24 -20.09
CA ILE A 430 -3.93 -0.74 -21.09
C ILE A 430 -2.85 -1.58 -20.42
N MET A 431 -2.17 -1.05 -19.41
CA MET A 431 -1.08 -1.79 -18.76
C MET A 431 -1.64 -3.01 -18.00
N GLY A 432 -2.80 -2.89 -17.37
CA GLY A 432 -3.54 -4.00 -16.76
C GLY A 432 -3.77 -5.17 -17.72
N THR A 433 -4.31 -4.91 -18.92
CA THR A 433 -4.54 -5.95 -19.93
C THR A 433 -3.24 -6.51 -20.48
N LEU A 434 -2.23 -5.68 -20.71
CA LEU A 434 -0.90 -6.14 -21.14
C LEU A 434 -0.25 -7.06 -20.11
N GLY A 435 -0.35 -6.74 -18.82
CA GLY A 435 0.15 -7.60 -17.76
C GLY A 435 -0.52 -8.97 -17.76
N GLU A 436 -1.85 -9.03 -17.90
CA GLU A 436 -2.58 -10.31 -18.00
C GLU A 436 -2.23 -11.08 -19.28
N LYS A 437 -2.03 -10.40 -20.41
CA LYS A 437 -1.60 -11.02 -21.66
C LYS A 437 -0.22 -11.66 -21.51
N VAL A 438 0.72 -10.94 -20.89
CA VAL A 438 2.05 -11.50 -20.57
C VAL A 438 1.93 -12.70 -19.63
N ALA A 439 1.05 -12.65 -18.63
CA ALA A 439 0.83 -13.78 -17.73
C ALA A 439 0.22 -14.99 -18.44
N TYR A 440 -0.74 -14.77 -19.34
CA TYR A 440 -1.31 -15.81 -20.20
C TYR A 440 -0.21 -16.48 -21.03
N ASN A 441 0.57 -15.70 -21.78
CA ASN A 441 1.64 -16.22 -22.64
C ASN A 441 2.70 -17.00 -21.85
N LEU A 442 3.11 -16.49 -20.68
CA LEU A 442 4.07 -17.17 -19.83
C LEU A 442 3.52 -18.49 -19.27
N ARG A 443 2.23 -18.56 -18.91
CA ARG A 443 1.60 -19.79 -18.44
C ARG A 443 1.51 -20.84 -19.55
N MET A 444 1.12 -20.44 -20.75
CA MET A 444 1.09 -21.32 -21.93
C MET A 444 2.49 -21.85 -22.22
N ASN A 445 3.49 -20.97 -22.36
CA ASN A 445 4.87 -21.37 -22.62
C ASN A 445 5.42 -22.33 -21.55
N LEU A 446 5.17 -22.06 -20.26
CA LEU A 446 5.60 -22.94 -19.17
C LEU A 446 4.90 -24.30 -19.24
N PHE A 447 3.61 -24.32 -19.57
CA PHE A 447 2.81 -25.54 -19.64
C PHE A 447 3.16 -26.41 -20.85
N ASP A 448 3.44 -25.80 -22.00
CA ASP A 448 3.91 -26.50 -23.20
C ASP A 448 5.31 -27.04 -22.99
N LYS A 449 6.15 -26.28 -22.28
CA LYS A 449 7.52 -26.69 -22.01
C LYS A 449 7.60 -27.93 -21.13
N LEU A 450 6.61 -28.20 -20.29
CA LEU A 450 6.55 -29.42 -19.46
C LEU A 450 6.75 -30.70 -20.29
N ASP A 451 6.27 -30.72 -21.54
CA ASP A 451 6.41 -31.88 -22.43
C ASP A 451 7.86 -32.11 -22.88
N VAL A 452 8.68 -31.06 -22.91
CA VAL A 452 10.08 -31.09 -23.36
C VAL A 452 11.04 -31.41 -22.22
N VAL A 453 10.82 -30.85 -21.03
CA VAL A 453 11.69 -31.07 -19.86
C VAL A 453 11.63 -32.53 -19.37
N GLY A 454 10.50 -33.21 -19.55
CA GLY A 454 10.35 -34.64 -19.23
C GLY A 454 10.28 -34.95 -17.72
N SER A 455 10.31 -36.24 -17.38
CA SER A 455 10.19 -36.72 -15.99
C SER A 455 11.38 -36.33 -15.13
N ASP A 456 12.58 -36.30 -15.70
CA ASP A 456 13.83 -36.22 -14.94
C ASP A 456 13.99 -34.82 -14.34
N PHE A 457 13.71 -33.78 -15.12
CA PHE A 457 13.63 -32.42 -14.62
C PHE A 457 12.59 -32.24 -13.49
N ILE A 458 11.45 -32.93 -13.56
CA ILE A 458 10.38 -32.86 -12.55
C ILE A 458 10.76 -33.65 -11.28
N GLN A 459 11.61 -34.67 -11.39
CA GLN A 459 12.17 -35.38 -10.23
C GLN A 459 13.23 -34.51 -9.55
N ASP A 460 14.10 -33.87 -10.34
CA ASP A 460 15.15 -32.98 -9.85
C ASP A 460 14.60 -31.67 -9.26
N ASN A 461 13.46 -31.21 -9.76
CA ASN A 461 12.78 -30.00 -9.30
C ASN A 461 11.42 -30.36 -8.68
N SER A 462 11.28 -30.21 -7.36
CA SER A 462 10.04 -30.61 -6.69
C SER A 462 8.79 -30.00 -7.36
N LYS A 463 7.71 -30.78 -7.45
CA LYS A 463 6.44 -30.34 -8.06
C LYS A 463 5.97 -28.97 -7.54
N GLY A 464 6.24 -28.69 -6.25
CA GLY A 464 5.96 -27.41 -5.61
C GLY A 464 6.80 -26.23 -6.13
N GLN A 465 8.08 -26.46 -6.46
CA GLN A 465 8.94 -25.43 -7.06
C GLN A 465 8.45 -25.03 -8.45
N VAL A 466 8.14 -26.00 -9.32
CA VAL A 466 7.60 -25.73 -10.67
C VAL A 466 6.24 -25.00 -10.58
N LEU A 467 5.35 -25.45 -9.71
CA LEU A 467 4.07 -24.77 -9.45
C LEU A 467 4.26 -23.35 -8.90
N SER A 468 5.29 -23.11 -8.10
CA SER A 468 5.64 -21.78 -7.60
C SER A 468 6.10 -20.84 -8.73
N ARG A 469 6.78 -21.35 -9.77
CA ARG A 469 7.13 -20.55 -10.96
C ARG A 469 5.88 -20.08 -11.69
N LEU A 470 4.94 -20.99 -11.95
CA LEU A 470 3.67 -20.69 -12.61
C LEU A 470 2.84 -19.66 -11.82
N ASN A 471 2.85 -19.74 -10.50
CA ASN A 471 2.02 -18.87 -9.65
C ASN A 471 2.75 -17.58 -9.27
N ASN A 472 3.83 -17.69 -8.51
CA ASN A 472 4.47 -16.54 -7.88
C ASN A 472 5.33 -15.76 -8.86
N ASP A 473 6.15 -16.43 -9.66
CA ASP A 473 7.06 -15.74 -10.57
C ASP A 473 6.29 -15.10 -11.72
N VAL A 474 5.33 -15.81 -12.34
CA VAL A 474 4.45 -15.21 -13.37
C VAL A 474 3.65 -14.05 -12.79
N MET A 475 3.15 -14.15 -11.55
CA MET A 475 2.44 -13.05 -10.89
C MET A 475 3.33 -11.82 -10.70
N ASN A 476 4.60 -12.00 -10.33
CA ASN A 476 5.54 -10.89 -10.19
C ASN A 476 5.81 -10.19 -11.53
N VAL A 477 5.95 -10.97 -12.62
CA VAL A 477 6.12 -10.42 -13.98
C VAL A 477 4.84 -9.70 -14.43
N ARG A 478 3.68 -10.30 -14.20
CA ARG A 478 2.35 -9.71 -14.46
C ARG A 478 2.21 -8.35 -13.77
N GLN A 479 2.47 -8.29 -12.47
CA GLN A 479 2.35 -7.05 -11.68
C GLN A 479 3.33 -5.98 -12.13
N PHE A 480 4.53 -6.39 -12.52
CA PHE A 480 5.54 -5.47 -13.02
C PHE A 480 5.07 -4.72 -14.26
N VAL A 481 4.57 -5.46 -15.25
CA VAL A 481 4.01 -4.90 -16.49
C VAL A 481 2.72 -4.14 -16.21
N SER A 482 1.84 -4.67 -15.36
CA SER A 482 0.50 -4.10 -15.19
C SER A 482 0.45 -2.79 -14.42
N SER A 483 1.39 -2.56 -13.51
CA SER A 483 1.30 -1.45 -12.57
C SER A 483 2.65 -0.87 -12.14
N ARG A 484 3.63 -1.70 -11.80
CA ARG A 484 4.86 -1.22 -11.14
C ARG A 484 5.70 -0.31 -12.04
N ILE A 485 5.79 -0.63 -13.34
CA ILE A 485 6.53 0.20 -14.30
C ILE A 485 5.86 1.57 -14.50
N SER A 486 4.55 1.59 -14.65
CA SER A 486 3.74 2.80 -14.80
C SER A 486 3.78 3.68 -13.55
N GLU A 487 3.76 3.05 -12.37
CA GLU A 487 3.87 3.76 -11.10
C GLU A 487 5.25 4.38 -10.92
N PHE A 488 6.32 3.65 -11.24
CA PHE A 488 7.69 4.15 -11.20
C PHE A 488 7.87 5.35 -12.14
N TYR A 489 7.42 5.24 -13.39
CA TYR A 489 7.42 6.33 -14.36
C TYR A 489 6.64 7.56 -13.86
N ALA A 490 5.43 7.37 -13.34
CA ALA A 490 4.62 8.45 -12.79
C ALA A 490 5.27 9.14 -11.58
N GLN A 491 6.00 8.41 -10.72
CA GLN A 491 6.71 9.03 -9.59
C GLN A 491 7.87 9.91 -10.06
N ILE A 492 8.63 9.48 -11.08
CA ILE A 492 9.72 10.29 -11.66
C ILE A 492 9.15 11.57 -12.25
N LEU A 493 8.10 11.46 -13.07
CA LEU A 493 7.45 12.63 -13.66
C LEU A 493 6.92 13.59 -12.60
N LEU A 494 6.31 13.07 -11.53
CA LEU A 494 5.80 13.89 -10.45
C LEU A 494 6.92 14.69 -9.78
N VAL A 495 8.05 14.07 -9.46
CA VAL A 495 9.21 14.77 -8.88
C VAL A 495 9.74 15.84 -9.84
N VAL A 496 9.95 15.49 -11.11
CA VAL A 496 10.48 16.41 -12.13
C VAL A 496 9.54 17.60 -12.34
N PHE A 497 8.25 17.37 -12.56
CA PHE A 497 7.29 18.43 -12.81
C PHE A 497 7.06 19.32 -11.60
N VAL A 498 7.00 18.75 -10.39
CA VAL A 498 6.87 19.57 -9.18
C VAL A 498 8.12 20.44 -9.02
N PHE A 499 9.32 19.89 -9.20
CA PHE A 499 10.56 20.66 -9.09
C PHE A 499 10.61 21.82 -10.09
N VAL A 500 10.32 21.53 -11.37
CA VAL A 500 10.25 22.56 -12.42
C VAL A 500 9.21 23.62 -12.07
N LEU A 501 8.02 23.23 -11.62
CA LEU A 501 6.94 24.19 -11.33
C LEU A 501 7.19 25.01 -10.06
N ILE A 502 7.79 24.46 -9.01
CA ILE A 502 8.23 25.27 -7.86
C ILE A 502 9.26 26.31 -8.34
N PHE A 503 10.27 25.89 -9.10
CA PHE A 503 11.32 26.80 -9.60
C PHE A 503 10.76 27.91 -10.49
N LEU A 504 9.82 27.58 -11.39
CA LEU A 504 9.11 28.53 -12.23
C LEU A 504 8.10 29.42 -11.48
N THR A 505 7.75 29.06 -10.24
CA THR A 505 6.82 29.83 -9.41
C THR A 505 7.58 30.86 -8.58
N ASP A 506 8.58 30.42 -7.82
CA ASP A 506 9.59 31.30 -7.22
C ASP A 506 10.85 30.49 -6.91
N TYR A 507 11.98 30.87 -7.52
CA TYR A 507 13.23 30.13 -7.38
C TYR A 507 13.82 30.23 -5.96
N ARG A 508 13.53 31.31 -5.19
CA ARG A 508 14.06 31.52 -3.83
C ARG A 508 13.36 30.58 -2.85
N LEU A 509 12.03 30.49 -2.93
CA LEU A 509 11.25 29.51 -2.17
C LEU A 509 11.60 28.06 -2.60
N SER A 510 11.99 27.85 -3.86
CA SER A 510 12.42 26.53 -4.34
C SER A 510 13.67 26.01 -3.62
N LEU A 511 14.60 26.88 -3.23
CA LEU A 511 15.85 26.49 -2.56
C LEU A 511 15.59 25.74 -1.24
N ILE A 512 14.52 26.08 -0.53
CA ILE A 512 14.10 25.39 0.69
C ILE A 512 13.84 23.91 0.39
N TYR A 513 13.09 23.61 -0.67
CA TYR A 513 12.81 22.23 -1.09
C TYR A 513 14.00 21.54 -1.77
N VAL A 514 14.86 22.29 -2.47
CA VAL A 514 16.12 21.76 -3.02
C VAL A 514 17.00 21.19 -1.91
N VAL A 515 17.04 21.82 -0.73
CA VAL A 515 17.79 21.33 0.43
C VAL A 515 17.00 20.26 1.21
N ALA A 516 15.70 20.44 1.40
CA ALA A 516 14.87 19.50 2.16
C ALA A 516 14.76 18.12 1.49
N LEU A 517 14.65 18.07 0.16
CA LEU A 517 14.48 16.83 -0.59
C LEU A 517 15.62 15.80 -0.39
N PRO A 518 16.91 16.17 -0.55
CA PRO A 518 18.03 15.29 -0.20
C PRO A 518 17.99 14.79 1.24
N VAL A 519 17.66 15.67 2.20
CA VAL A 519 17.54 15.29 3.61
C VAL A 519 16.44 14.23 3.80
N TYR A 520 15.28 14.41 3.16
CA TYR A 520 14.19 13.43 3.20
C TYR A 520 14.62 12.08 2.62
N ALA A 521 15.30 12.12 1.47
CA ALA A 521 15.78 10.94 0.79
C ALA A 521 16.81 10.17 1.64
N ILE A 522 17.75 10.88 2.28
CA ILE A 522 18.75 10.28 3.17
C ILE A 522 18.08 9.65 4.39
N CYS A 523 17.18 10.36 5.07
CA CYS A 523 16.45 9.81 6.23
C CYS A 523 15.69 8.54 5.86
N LEU A 524 14.95 8.55 4.74
CA LEU A 524 14.22 7.39 4.27
C LEU A 524 15.15 6.24 3.89
N TYR A 525 16.26 6.52 3.20
CA TYR A 525 17.26 5.51 2.85
C TYR A 525 17.86 4.83 4.08
N VAL A 526 18.26 5.60 5.10
CA VAL A 526 18.81 5.06 6.35
C VAL A 526 17.79 4.18 7.08
N CYS A 527 16.54 4.63 7.18
CA CYS A 527 15.47 3.83 7.76
C CYS A 527 15.20 2.55 6.96
N ASP A 528 15.14 2.62 5.64
CA ASP A 528 14.88 1.48 4.76
C ASP A 528 16.02 0.44 4.88
N ALA A 529 17.28 0.88 4.84
CA ALA A 529 18.44 0.01 5.00
C ALA A 529 18.45 -0.73 6.35
N LYS A 530 18.16 -0.01 7.45
CA LYS A 530 18.05 -0.61 8.79
C LYS A 530 16.85 -1.57 8.90
N SER A 531 15.70 -1.19 8.34
CA SER A 531 14.49 -2.02 8.34
C SER A 531 14.69 -3.32 7.54
N LYS A 532 15.35 -3.22 6.37
CA LYS A 532 15.69 -4.36 5.51
C LYS A 532 16.58 -5.37 6.23
N LYS A 533 17.65 -4.92 6.92
CA LYS A 533 18.53 -5.80 7.70
C LYS A 533 17.75 -6.67 8.71
N HIS A 534 16.83 -6.07 9.46
CA HIS A 534 15.99 -6.83 10.42
C HIS A 534 14.93 -7.69 9.72
N TYR A 535 14.42 -7.24 8.58
CA TYR A 535 13.46 -8.02 7.79
C TYR A 535 14.10 -9.28 7.19
N ASP A 536 15.35 -9.18 6.71
CA ASP A 536 16.12 -10.32 6.23
C ASP A 536 16.37 -11.32 7.37
N GLY A 537 16.69 -10.82 8.57
CA GLY A 537 16.75 -11.63 9.79
C GLY A 537 15.41 -12.32 10.10
N HIS A 538 14.29 -11.60 9.98
CA HIS A 538 12.94 -12.18 10.13
C HIS A 538 12.68 -13.30 9.13
N GLN A 539 13.02 -13.10 7.84
CA GLN A 539 12.85 -14.13 6.80
C GLN A 539 13.72 -15.37 7.06
N LYS A 540 15.00 -15.18 7.46
CA LYS A 540 15.89 -16.29 7.83
C LYS A 540 15.32 -17.12 8.98
N GLN A 541 14.89 -16.46 10.05
CA GLN A 541 14.33 -17.15 11.23
C GLN A 541 12.98 -17.80 10.92
N LEU A 542 12.15 -17.17 10.08
CA LEU A 542 10.88 -17.74 9.65
C LEU A 542 11.10 -19.03 8.85
N GLY A 543 12.12 -19.06 7.96
CA GLY A 543 12.53 -20.27 7.25
C GLY A 543 13.00 -21.38 8.19
N ARG A 544 13.81 -21.04 9.20
CA ARG A 544 14.22 -21.99 10.25
C ARG A 544 13.02 -22.54 11.04
N LEU A 545 12.06 -21.68 11.41
CA LEU A 545 10.82 -22.08 12.09
C LEU A 545 9.97 -23.02 11.22
N MET A 546 9.89 -22.75 9.90
CA MET A 546 9.21 -23.64 8.95
C MET A 546 9.87 -25.03 8.91
N GLY A 547 11.21 -25.08 8.81
CA GLY A 547 11.94 -26.35 8.81
C GLY A 547 11.77 -27.13 10.11
N TYR A 548 11.74 -26.44 11.25
CA TYR A 548 11.43 -27.06 12.55
C TYR A 548 10.01 -27.63 12.58
N PHE A 549 9.03 -26.89 12.06
CA PHE A 549 7.63 -27.33 11.97
C PHE A 549 7.46 -28.57 11.09
N GLU A 550 8.10 -28.60 9.91
CA GLU A 550 8.01 -29.74 8.98
C GLU A 550 8.64 -31.01 9.55
N ARG A 551 9.81 -30.89 10.20
CA ARG A 551 10.46 -32.02 10.87
C ARG A 551 9.64 -32.52 12.06
N GLY A 552 9.06 -31.61 12.84
CA GLY A 552 8.19 -31.98 13.97
C GLY A 552 6.95 -32.76 13.53
N LEU A 553 6.34 -32.41 12.40
CA LEU A 553 5.22 -33.20 11.85
C LEU A 553 5.62 -34.61 11.39
N SER A 554 6.87 -34.82 11.02
CA SER A 554 7.39 -36.11 10.54
C SER A 554 7.94 -36.99 11.67
N ASN A 555 8.35 -36.39 12.79
CA ASN A 555 8.93 -37.09 13.96
C ASN A 555 8.48 -36.41 15.25
N ARG A 556 7.31 -36.80 15.77
CA ARG A 556 6.63 -36.06 16.85
C ARG A 556 7.23 -36.27 18.22
N ASP A 557 7.71 -37.48 18.50
CA ASP A 557 8.26 -37.86 19.81
C ASP A 557 9.56 -37.12 20.15
N SER A 558 10.24 -36.58 19.13
CA SER A 558 11.52 -35.88 19.27
C SER A 558 11.38 -34.35 19.39
N PHE A 559 10.19 -33.78 19.14
CA PHE A 559 10.02 -32.33 18.94
C PHE A 559 9.21 -31.66 20.05
N HIS A 560 9.84 -30.67 20.70
CA HIS A 560 9.29 -30.01 21.89
C HIS A 560 8.61 -28.68 21.55
N GLU A 561 7.46 -28.42 22.18
CA GLU A 561 6.70 -27.17 22.08
C GLU A 561 7.52 -25.96 22.58
N ILE A 562 8.38 -26.17 23.59
CA ILE A 562 9.29 -25.15 24.12
C ILE A 562 10.28 -24.66 23.05
N GLY A 563 10.83 -25.58 22.24
CA GLY A 563 11.75 -25.25 21.15
C GLY A 563 11.07 -24.40 20.07
N PHE A 564 9.85 -24.78 19.67
CA PHE A 564 9.03 -24.02 18.74
C PHE A 564 8.77 -22.60 19.26
N LYS A 565 8.39 -22.48 20.53
CA LYS A 565 8.10 -21.20 21.19
C LYS A 565 9.29 -20.24 21.15
N LYS A 566 10.50 -20.72 21.46
CA LYS A 566 11.74 -19.92 21.43
C LYS A 566 12.08 -19.44 20.01
N MET A 567 11.96 -20.32 19.02
CA MET A 567 12.18 -19.94 17.61
C MET A 567 11.12 -18.93 17.13
N ASN A 568 9.85 -19.15 17.48
CA ASN A 568 8.76 -18.24 17.15
C ASN A 568 8.94 -16.85 17.79
N GLN A 569 9.46 -16.79 19.01
CA GLN A 569 9.81 -15.51 19.66
C GLN A 569 10.88 -14.76 18.85
N THR A 570 11.93 -15.45 18.41
CA THR A 570 13.02 -14.85 17.62
C THR A 570 12.51 -14.32 16.26
N VAL A 571 11.55 -15.02 15.64
CA VAL A 571 10.86 -14.56 14.41
C VAL A 571 10.11 -13.26 14.66
N ILE A 572 9.40 -13.17 15.79
CA ILE A 572 8.62 -12.00 16.18
C ILE A 572 9.51 -10.82 16.56
N ASP A 573 10.60 -11.05 17.31
CA ASP A 573 11.51 -9.98 17.73
C ASP A 573 12.18 -9.28 16.54
N ASN A 574 12.63 -10.06 15.55
CA ASN A 574 13.17 -9.50 14.31
C ASN A 574 12.11 -8.75 13.50
N TYR A 575 10.88 -9.26 13.47
CA TYR A 575 9.77 -8.57 12.82
C TYR A 575 9.45 -7.23 13.49
N ILE A 576 9.36 -7.20 14.82
CA ILE A 576 9.10 -5.98 15.59
C ILE A 576 10.23 -4.97 15.37
N LYS A 577 11.50 -5.38 15.46
CA LYS A 577 12.65 -4.48 15.18
C LYS A 577 12.60 -3.89 13.78
N SER A 578 12.30 -4.70 12.76
CA SER A 578 12.14 -4.23 11.39
C SER A 578 11.02 -3.20 11.26
N ARG A 579 9.87 -3.50 11.88
CA ARG A 579 8.66 -2.69 11.79
C ARG A 579 8.74 -1.41 12.61
N ASP A 580 9.35 -1.42 13.79
CA ASP A 580 9.59 -0.22 14.61
C ASP A 580 10.43 0.80 13.82
N VAL A 581 11.46 0.36 13.08
CA VAL A 581 12.22 1.23 12.17
C VAL A 581 11.36 1.75 11.02
N THR A 582 10.54 0.91 10.38
CA THR A 582 9.63 1.36 9.31
C THR A 582 8.60 2.37 9.84
N ASN A 583 8.13 2.19 11.07
CA ASN A 583 7.11 3.02 11.69
C ASN A 583 7.63 4.42 12.04
N LEU A 584 8.94 4.59 12.21
CA LEU A 584 9.57 5.92 12.37
C LEU A 584 9.58 6.74 11.07
N MET A 585 9.50 6.10 9.90
CA MET A 585 9.63 6.80 8.62
C MET A 585 8.57 7.89 8.42
N VAL A 586 7.30 7.58 8.70
CA VAL A 586 6.20 8.55 8.51
C VAL A 586 6.33 9.73 9.48
N PRO A 587 6.42 9.52 10.81
CA PRO A 587 6.60 10.61 11.77
C PRO A 587 7.81 11.50 11.45
N VAL A 588 8.97 10.92 11.11
CA VAL A 588 10.18 11.69 10.72
C VAL A 588 9.93 12.51 9.46
N THR A 589 9.34 11.94 8.42
CA THR A 589 9.04 12.71 7.20
C THR A 589 8.05 13.84 7.47
N THR A 590 6.99 13.60 8.25
CA THR A 590 6.01 14.63 8.63
C THR A 590 6.67 15.79 9.36
N PHE A 591 7.56 15.48 10.32
CA PHE A 591 8.32 16.49 11.03
C PHE A 591 9.16 17.36 10.08
N LEU A 592 9.91 16.72 9.17
CA LEU A 592 10.75 17.43 8.21
C LEU A 592 9.94 18.30 7.22
N ILE A 593 8.76 17.83 6.81
CA ILE A 593 7.82 18.60 5.98
C ILE A 593 7.32 19.83 6.70
N ASN A 594 6.86 19.68 7.95
CA ASN A 594 6.35 20.81 8.73
C ASN A 594 7.48 21.81 9.06
N MET A 595 8.70 21.33 9.30
CA MET A 595 9.87 22.19 9.45
C MET A 595 10.15 23.00 8.17
N SER A 596 10.08 22.36 7.00
CA SER A 596 10.26 23.05 5.71
C SER A 596 9.15 24.06 5.44
N ASN A 597 7.91 23.73 5.79
CA ASN A 597 6.77 24.63 5.70
C ASN A 597 6.95 25.88 6.56
N ILE A 598 7.43 25.74 7.80
CA ILE A 598 7.67 26.89 8.69
C ILE A 598 8.81 27.76 8.18
N THR A 599 9.89 27.13 7.70
CA THR A 599 10.98 27.85 7.02
C THR A 599 10.45 28.65 5.84
N LEU A 600 9.52 28.07 5.10
CA LEU A 600 8.87 28.71 3.98
C LEU A 600 7.91 29.83 4.40
N TYR A 601 7.19 29.72 5.51
CA TYR A 601 6.38 30.84 6.02
C TYR A 601 7.25 32.03 6.43
N MET A 602 8.39 31.76 7.09
CA MET A 602 9.34 32.81 7.47
C MET A 602 9.93 33.52 6.23
N ALA A 603 10.36 32.76 5.22
CA ALA A 603 10.81 33.32 3.95
C ALA A 603 9.68 34.07 3.22
N GLY A 604 8.45 33.53 3.30
CA GLY A 604 7.25 34.11 2.72
C GLY A 604 6.92 35.49 3.26
N ILE A 605 7.01 35.73 4.58
CA ILE A 605 6.81 37.07 5.15
C ILE A 605 7.78 38.07 4.55
N TYR A 606 9.07 37.74 4.53
CA TYR A 606 10.09 38.65 4.02
C TYR A 606 9.77 39.04 2.56
N LEU A 607 9.50 38.05 1.71
CA LEU A 607 9.19 38.29 0.30
C LEU A 607 7.86 39.03 0.09
N LEU A 608 6.85 38.79 0.94
CA LEU A 608 5.58 39.53 0.89
C LEU A 608 5.72 40.96 1.40
N SER A 609 6.59 41.20 2.39
CA SER A 609 6.83 42.53 2.94
C SER A 609 7.50 43.48 1.95
N VAL A 610 8.30 42.93 1.03
CA VAL A 610 8.94 43.66 -0.07
C VAL A 610 8.04 43.71 -1.32
N ASN A 611 6.82 43.15 -1.25
CA ASN A 611 5.88 42.99 -2.39
C ASN A 611 6.47 42.19 -3.57
N ASP A 612 7.42 41.30 -3.31
CA ASP A 612 8.08 40.49 -4.34
C ASP A 612 7.24 39.28 -4.79
N ILE A 613 6.30 38.81 -3.95
CA ILE A 613 5.40 37.68 -4.22
C ILE A 613 3.99 37.97 -3.69
N GLN A 614 3.00 37.15 -4.07
CA GLN A 614 1.63 37.18 -3.51
C GLN A 614 1.36 35.98 -2.58
N LEU A 615 0.32 36.05 -1.73
CA LEU A 615 0.00 34.99 -0.75
C LEU A 615 -0.26 33.63 -1.42
N GLY A 616 -0.94 33.65 -2.55
CA GLY A 616 -1.22 32.48 -3.39
C GLY A 616 0.04 31.84 -3.97
N THR A 617 1.10 32.61 -4.19
CA THR A 617 2.41 32.06 -4.58
C THR A 617 2.97 31.19 -3.46
N LEU A 618 2.90 31.66 -2.22
CA LEU A 618 3.32 30.91 -1.04
C LEU A 618 2.51 29.60 -0.89
N LEU A 619 1.18 29.69 -1.01
CA LEU A 619 0.27 28.55 -0.94
C LEU A 619 0.55 27.49 -2.02
N ALA A 620 0.78 27.92 -3.26
CA ALA A 620 1.13 27.01 -4.34
C ALA A 620 2.40 26.22 -4.01
N VAL A 621 3.45 26.89 -3.49
CA VAL A 621 4.71 26.24 -3.12
C VAL A 621 4.55 25.27 -1.94
N ILE A 622 3.71 25.59 -0.95
CA ILE A 622 3.37 24.66 0.15
C ILE A 622 2.71 23.39 -0.39
N MET A 623 1.71 23.56 -1.26
CA MET A 623 1.01 22.43 -1.90
C MET A 623 1.95 21.57 -2.74
N TYR A 624 2.89 22.21 -3.47
CA TYR A 624 3.94 21.50 -4.19
C TYR A 624 4.82 20.65 -3.27
N GLY A 625 5.25 21.21 -2.14
CA GLY A 625 6.00 20.50 -1.11
C GLY A 625 5.31 19.23 -0.63
N GLN A 626 3.99 19.29 -0.41
CA GLN A 626 3.19 18.13 0.01
C GLN A 626 3.17 17.01 -1.05
N LEU A 627 3.21 17.34 -2.34
CA LEU A 627 3.23 16.35 -3.43
C LEU A 627 4.53 15.53 -3.47
N LEU A 628 5.64 16.08 -2.98
CA LEU A 628 6.97 15.45 -3.03
C LEU A 628 7.19 14.34 -1.98
N THR A 629 6.28 14.21 -1.02
CA THR A 629 6.43 13.32 0.14
C THR A 629 6.23 11.84 -0.22
N LYS A 630 5.26 11.55 -1.10
CA LYS A 630 4.90 10.19 -1.52
C LYS A 630 5.87 9.58 -2.55
N PRO A 631 6.36 10.32 -3.57
CA PRO A 631 7.26 9.79 -4.59
C PRO A 631 8.54 9.17 -4.03
N ILE A 632 9.19 9.81 -3.06
CA ILE A 632 10.47 9.33 -2.51
C ILE A 632 10.30 7.92 -1.91
N LYS A 633 9.26 7.73 -1.10
CA LYS A 633 8.93 6.43 -0.50
C LYS A 633 8.61 5.38 -1.57
N LYS A 634 7.84 5.76 -2.58
CA LYS A 634 7.45 4.86 -3.68
C LYS A 634 8.66 4.44 -4.51
N LEU A 635 9.54 5.37 -4.88
CA LEU A 635 10.78 5.10 -5.61
C LEU A 635 11.67 4.09 -4.88
N SER A 636 11.85 4.24 -3.55
CA SER A 636 12.59 3.27 -2.72
C SER A 636 11.98 1.86 -2.84
N SER A 637 10.66 1.74 -2.65
CA SER A 637 9.98 0.44 -2.74
C SER A 637 9.95 -0.14 -4.16
N SER A 638 9.98 0.69 -5.20
CA SER A 638 10.01 0.25 -6.60
C SER A 638 11.31 -0.48 -6.94
N MET A 639 12.44 -0.11 -6.34
CA MET A 639 13.72 -0.78 -6.58
C MET A 639 13.69 -2.25 -6.13
N ALA A 640 13.26 -2.51 -4.89
CA ALA A 640 13.13 -3.88 -4.38
C ALA A 640 12.15 -4.73 -5.23
N ASN A 641 11.09 -4.09 -5.73
CA ASN A 641 10.11 -4.74 -6.60
C ASN A 641 10.68 -5.09 -7.98
N ILE A 642 11.54 -4.24 -8.56
CA ILE A 642 12.26 -4.50 -9.82
C ILE A 642 13.18 -5.71 -9.65
N GLU A 643 13.97 -5.75 -8.57
CA GLU A 643 14.89 -6.85 -8.28
C GLU A 643 14.14 -8.19 -8.16
N THR A 644 13.04 -8.20 -7.40
CA THR A 644 12.19 -9.40 -7.24
C THR A 644 11.64 -9.88 -8.57
N THR A 645 11.24 -8.96 -9.44
CA THR A 645 10.75 -9.29 -10.79
C THR A 645 11.88 -9.83 -11.66
N PHE A 646 13.08 -9.26 -11.62
CA PHE A 646 14.23 -9.76 -12.38
C PHE A 646 14.57 -11.20 -12.00
N SER A 647 14.61 -11.53 -10.71
CA SER A 647 14.80 -12.91 -10.27
C SER A 647 13.67 -13.84 -10.71
N SER A 648 12.43 -13.35 -10.78
CA SER A 648 11.28 -14.11 -11.28
C SER A 648 11.41 -14.43 -12.77
N VAL A 649 11.84 -13.45 -13.58
CA VAL A 649 12.11 -13.66 -15.02
C VAL A 649 13.22 -14.69 -15.22
N LYS A 650 14.35 -14.57 -14.50
CA LYS A 650 15.45 -15.53 -14.59
C LYS A 650 14.95 -16.97 -14.39
N ARG A 651 14.16 -17.21 -13.34
CA ARG A 651 13.66 -18.54 -12.98
C ARG A 651 12.61 -19.09 -13.94
N ILE A 652 11.77 -18.23 -14.52
CA ILE A 652 10.81 -18.64 -15.56
C ILE A 652 11.57 -19.07 -16.82
N PHE A 653 12.52 -18.25 -17.27
CA PHE A 653 13.26 -18.56 -18.50
C PHE A 653 14.26 -19.70 -18.33
N ALA A 654 14.74 -19.98 -17.12
CA ALA A 654 15.49 -21.19 -16.86
C ALA A 654 14.69 -22.46 -17.24
N ILE A 655 13.35 -22.43 -17.13
CA ILE A 655 12.47 -23.51 -17.58
C ILE A 655 12.19 -23.39 -19.08
N ILE A 656 11.76 -22.22 -19.56
CA ILE A 656 11.36 -22.01 -20.97
C ILE A 656 12.54 -22.31 -21.93
N ASP A 657 13.74 -21.84 -21.58
CA ASP A 657 14.95 -21.99 -22.39
C ASP A 657 15.62 -23.36 -22.19
N TYR A 658 15.10 -24.22 -21.29
CA TYR A 658 15.67 -25.55 -21.03
C TYR A 658 15.69 -26.38 -22.31
N LYS A 659 16.87 -26.88 -22.69
CA LYS A 659 17.02 -27.83 -23.80
C LYS A 659 17.31 -29.19 -23.18
N LYS A 660 16.52 -30.21 -23.53
CA LYS A 660 16.82 -31.59 -23.16
C LYS A 660 18.15 -31.95 -23.82
N ILE A 661 19.16 -32.27 -23.02
CA ILE A 661 20.39 -32.87 -23.54
C ILE A 661 19.96 -34.27 -24.00
N ASN A 662 20.06 -34.53 -25.31
CA ASN A 662 19.86 -35.87 -25.83
C ASN A 662 21.11 -36.67 -25.48
N ASP A 663 20.95 -37.68 -24.63
CA ASP A 663 21.84 -38.84 -24.63
C ASP A 663 21.43 -39.79 -25.76
#